data_AF-A0A4R6YLT8-F1
#
_entry.id   AF-A0A4R6YLT8-F1
#
_cell.length_a   1.000
_cell.length_b   1.000
_cell.length_c   1.000
_cell.angle_alpha   90.00
_cell.angle_beta   90.00
_cell.angle_gamma   90.00
#
_symmetry.space_group_name_H-M   'P 1'
#
loop_
_entity.id
_entity.type
_entity.pdbx_description
1 polymer ?
#
loop_
_entity_poly.entity_id
_entity_poly.type
_entity_poly.pdbx_seq_one_letter_code
_entity_poly.pdbx_strand_id
1 'polypeptide(L)'
;MIDLIALALAIVLLLQLQRLRAVLSLAFAPLRARRIDSPRLPEAFADLHEQATRQLLALGFAQPQWYLIDSVADAGITAQPAAAWRQRDSGDVAWLFPPQSAERANSLLLYFVRRLADGRHAVSQPYDSFAEIAATAQMPAQTIAGSDLAQQWQLHRDWCDSQGSTDLAGTDEASLDWQSSELHNQRSAALLAAGKLYRDSRGLLRPRLRFALQILAALWRRPKVPALQQPVPPARLAWLAQVAQRQTTRPVPRRVQAGLFGLSIVLFLLAGGWLWGLQFAVILFVVVGIHEFGHYLAMRAFGYRNVQMLALPLVGGVTIGHEARPDAARRAWMSLMGPLPGIVIGWVLVACLLLSAEHGSVLLNLLGGNGGNAWLWQAAAVFLFLNYLNVLPVPPLDGAHVVQALLPVGGARLAAVFIVVACVIGAALAIWAGFYLLAVLAAFQLVNARTRWQLAAVLQRLRGDPAIAPGQPAGLRQQRVFEVYDAVAGPALQAPLRISLGGEALRTLDIKPMRMGQRVAISSVYTFLLAGPVLLGGGWLYWQLQMGQIAAVAPARSVDYDGLKYKLLAQAKTLELAQLIADIDRLMAREDGSQLPRAEPAASEESLQQAQARLGLALPEDLLAFYRVANGDPGLSLLPLESIATNPPKEKVDFENSAVDGEIFFSSNIDASAVVATLTPAQARSLLLIGQYPDRDSILLYDAGTSPLNAGLRCYHIDQGDNTASAGLRQWLESAWVMMQLVDEMSRRHTR
;
A
#
# COMPACT_ATOMS: atom_id res chain seq x y z
N MET A 1 11.81 7.95 10.41
CA MET A 1 10.71 8.57 11.20
C MET A 1 9.59 9.08 10.30
N ILE A 2 9.90 9.77 9.19
CA ILE A 2 8.92 10.28 8.22
C ILE A 2 8.01 9.16 7.68
N ASP A 3 8.57 7.98 7.36
CA ASP A 3 7.79 6.84 6.84
C ASP A 3 6.74 6.30 7.83
N LEU A 4 7.05 6.28 9.12
CA LEU A 4 6.12 5.83 10.17
C LEU A 4 4.96 6.82 10.36
N ILE A 5 5.24 8.12 10.26
CA ILE A 5 4.21 9.17 10.34
C ILE A 5 3.31 9.12 9.10
N ALA A 6 3.89 8.99 7.91
CA ALA A 6 3.15 8.85 6.66
C ALA A 6 2.22 7.62 6.70
N LEU A 7 2.71 6.49 7.22
CA LEU A 7 1.93 5.29 7.42
C LEU A 7 0.79 5.48 8.43
N ALA A 8 1.07 6.06 9.60
CA ALA A 8 0.05 6.31 10.61
C ALA A 8 -1.06 7.21 10.04
N LEU A 9 -0.69 8.24 9.27
CA LEU A 9 -1.63 9.11 8.57
C LEU A 9 -2.45 8.33 7.53
N ALA A 10 -1.83 7.46 6.74
CA ALA A 10 -2.51 6.61 5.77
C ALA A 10 -3.53 5.66 6.42
N ILE A 11 -3.18 5.04 7.56
CA ILE A 11 -4.09 4.20 8.34
C ILE A 11 -5.26 5.02 8.90
N VAL A 12 -5.01 6.22 9.43
CA VAL A 12 -6.08 7.11 9.92
C VAL A 12 -7.01 7.50 8.78
N LEU A 13 -6.46 7.89 7.63
CA LEU A 13 -7.21 8.24 6.42
C LEU A 13 -8.08 7.09 5.93
N LEU A 14 -7.55 5.86 5.92
CA LEU A 14 -8.28 4.63 5.63
C LEU A 14 -9.50 4.49 6.55
N LEU A 15 -9.28 4.58 7.87
CA LEU A 15 -10.35 4.42 8.85
C LEU A 15 -11.44 5.49 8.65
N GLN A 16 -11.06 6.72 8.29
CA GLN A 16 -12.04 7.76 7.96
C GLN A 16 -12.78 7.49 6.64
N LEU A 17 -12.09 6.99 5.61
CA LEU A 17 -12.72 6.63 4.34
C LEU A 17 -13.74 5.49 4.53
N GLN A 18 -13.41 4.50 5.35
CA GLN A 18 -14.34 3.42 5.70
C GLN A 18 -15.53 3.91 6.52
N ARG A 19 -15.33 4.82 7.48
CA ARG A 19 -16.42 5.46 8.22
C ARG A 19 -17.32 6.27 7.29
N LEU A 20 -16.75 7.05 6.39
CA LEU A 20 -17.49 7.81 5.38
C LEU A 20 -18.33 6.89 4.49
N ARG A 21 -17.74 5.78 4.04
CA ARG A 21 -18.46 4.74 3.29
C ARG A 21 -19.65 4.19 4.09
N ALA A 22 -19.47 3.88 5.37
CA ALA A 22 -20.52 3.36 6.23
C ALA A 22 -21.65 4.38 6.43
N VAL A 23 -21.32 5.67 6.57
CA VAL A 23 -22.33 6.73 6.66
C VAL A 23 -23.08 6.89 5.33
N LEU A 24 -22.38 6.87 4.19
CA LEU A 24 -23.00 6.95 2.87
C LEU A 24 -23.88 5.73 2.53
N SER A 25 -23.71 4.61 3.25
CA SER A 25 -24.52 3.40 3.11
C SER A 25 -25.73 3.36 4.05
N LEU A 26 -25.93 4.38 4.89
CA LEU A 26 -27.15 4.51 5.69
C LEU A 26 -28.38 4.58 4.78
N ALA A 27 -29.45 3.94 5.23
CA ALA A 27 -30.75 3.96 4.55
C ALA A 27 -31.77 4.55 5.52
N PHE A 28 -32.46 5.59 5.07
CA PHE A 28 -33.58 6.21 5.77
C PHE A 28 -34.85 5.66 5.13
N ALA A 29 -35.42 4.61 5.72
CA ALA A 29 -36.59 3.92 5.20
C ALA A 29 -37.84 4.36 5.98
N PRO A 30 -39.00 4.48 5.33
CA PRO A 30 -40.23 4.79 6.03
C PRO A 30 -40.56 3.66 7.01
N LEU A 31 -40.83 4.03 8.25
CA LEU A 31 -41.21 3.12 9.32
C LEU A 31 -42.72 3.09 9.47
N ARG A 32 -43.23 1.92 9.88
CA ARG A 32 -44.61 1.72 10.28
C ARG A 32 -44.61 1.05 11.64
N ALA A 33 -45.39 1.58 12.56
CA ALA A 33 -45.64 0.99 13.86
C ALA A 33 -47.09 0.47 13.90
N ARG A 34 -47.26 -0.66 14.57
CA ARG A 34 -48.57 -1.28 14.81
C ARG A 34 -48.73 -1.55 16.29
N ARG A 35 -49.83 -1.11 16.90
CA ARG A 35 -50.12 -1.44 18.30
C ARG A 35 -50.22 -2.96 18.47
N ILE A 36 -49.70 -3.43 19.59
CA ILE A 36 -49.80 -4.82 20.05
C ILE A 36 -50.12 -4.80 21.54
N ASP A 37 -50.87 -5.79 22.03
CA ASP A 37 -51.30 -5.82 23.43
C ASP A 37 -50.19 -6.28 24.38
N SER A 38 -49.40 -7.28 23.98
CA SER A 38 -48.31 -7.83 24.78
C SER A 38 -47.28 -8.54 23.90
N PRO A 39 -46.06 -7.99 23.74
CA PRO A 39 -45.00 -8.67 23.00
C PRO A 39 -44.39 -9.79 23.82
N ARG A 40 -44.06 -10.90 23.15
CA ARG A 40 -43.12 -11.87 23.69
C ARG A 40 -41.70 -11.31 23.55
N LEU A 41 -41.17 -10.73 24.62
CA LEU A 41 -39.81 -10.19 24.63
C LEU A 41 -38.77 -11.31 24.54
N PRO A 42 -37.79 -11.20 23.63
CA PRO A 42 -36.62 -12.07 23.62
C PRO A 42 -35.86 -12.04 24.95
N GLU A 43 -35.40 -13.21 25.40
CA GLU A 43 -34.56 -13.37 26.60
C GLU A 43 -33.34 -12.43 26.58
N ALA A 44 -32.82 -12.13 25.39
CA ALA A 44 -31.70 -11.23 25.15
C ALA A 44 -31.81 -9.85 25.83
N PHE A 45 -33.02 -9.34 26.08
CA PHE A 45 -33.21 -8.01 26.66
C PHE A 45 -34.44 -7.91 27.59
N ALA A 46 -35.02 -9.04 28.00
CA ALA A 46 -36.17 -9.06 28.91
C ALA A 46 -35.83 -8.43 30.28
N ASP A 47 -34.65 -8.75 30.82
CA ASP A 47 -34.11 -8.18 32.06
C ASP A 47 -33.94 -6.66 32.00
N LEU A 48 -33.50 -6.13 30.86
CA LEU A 48 -33.36 -4.69 30.65
C LEU A 48 -34.72 -3.99 30.66
N HIS A 49 -35.76 -4.61 30.10
CA HIS A 49 -37.13 -4.09 30.17
C HIS A 49 -37.69 -4.15 31.58
N GLU A 50 -37.41 -5.20 32.35
CA GLU A 50 -37.84 -5.31 33.75
C GLU A 50 -37.18 -4.23 34.62
N GLN A 51 -35.88 -3.99 34.42
CA GLN A 51 -35.17 -2.90 35.09
C GLN A 51 -35.76 -1.53 34.71
N ALA A 52 -35.95 -1.26 33.42
CA ALA A 52 -36.52 0.00 32.95
C ALA A 52 -37.97 0.20 33.45
N THR A 53 -38.76 -0.86 33.51
CA THR A 53 -40.13 -0.84 34.05
C THR A 53 -40.15 -0.37 35.50
N ARG A 54 -39.30 -0.94 36.36
CA ARG A 54 -39.21 -0.52 37.76
C ARG A 54 -38.83 0.96 37.90
N GLN A 55 -37.87 1.42 37.10
CA GLN A 55 -37.42 2.81 37.14
C GLN A 55 -38.48 3.79 36.61
N LEU A 56 -39.15 3.47 35.50
CA LEU A 56 -40.18 4.33 34.90
C LEU A 56 -41.43 4.43 35.78
N LEU A 57 -41.89 3.31 36.35
CA LEU A 57 -43.01 3.33 37.30
C LEU A 57 -42.69 4.18 38.54
N ALA A 58 -41.45 4.12 39.05
CA ALA A 58 -41.00 4.95 40.17
C ALA A 58 -40.96 6.45 39.83
N LEU A 59 -40.78 6.79 38.54
CA LEU A 59 -40.81 8.16 38.03
C LEU A 59 -42.22 8.64 37.63
N GLY A 60 -43.27 7.86 37.90
CA GLY A 60 -44.66 8.24 37.63
C GLY A 60 -45.12 7.99 36.20
N PHE A 61 -44.41 7.17 35.42
CA PHE A 61 -44.88 6.73 34.12
C PHE A 61 -45.99 5.67 34.26
N ALA A 62 -46.97 5.70 33.35
CA ALA A 62 -48.01 4.69 33.25
C ALA A 62 -47.49 3.41 32.56
N GLN A 63 -48.29 2.34 32.57
CA GLN A 63 -47.98 1.10 31.85
C GLN A 63 -47.71 1.38 30.36
N PRO A 64 -46.82 0.62 29.71
CA PRO A 64 -46.41 0.91 28.35
C PRO A 64 -47.50 0.53 27.36
N GLN A 65 -47.69 1.37 26.34
CA GLN A 65 -48.30 0.92 25.09
C GLN A 65 -47.23 0.28 24.23
N TRP A 66 -47.48 -0.94 23.77
CA TRP A 66 -46.54 -1.66 22.92
C TRP A 66 -46.83 -1.46 21.44
N TYR A 67 -45.75 -1.37 20.68
CA TYR A 67 -45.74 -1.22 19.24
C TYR A 67 -44.81 -2.23 18.61
N LEU A 68 -45.18 -2.73 17.44
CA LEU A 68 -44.30 -3.45 16.53
C LEU A 68 -43.89 -2.51 15.40
N ILE A 69 -42.62 -2.13 15.35
CA ILE A 69 -42.07 -1.21 14.34
C ILE A 69 -41.37 -2.00 13.24
N ASP A 70 -41.84 -1.87 12.01
CA ASP A 70 -41.25 -2.42 10.79
C ASP A 70 -40.99 -1.33 9.74
N SER A 71 -40.34 -1.70 8.63
CA SER A 71 -40.14 -0.82 7.48
C SER A 71 -41.08 -1.21 6.35
N VAL A 72 -41.71 -0.21 5.73
CA VAL A 72 -42.63 -0.40 4.60
C VAL A 72 -41.88 -0.75 3.31
N ALA A 73 -40.64 -0.28 3.18
CA ALA A 73 -39.75 -0.71 2.11
C ALA A 73 -39.00 -1.98 2.53
N ASP A 74 -38.67 -2.87 1.58
CA ASP A 74 -37.77 -4.02 1.75
C ASP A 74 -36.32 -3.55 2.03
N ALA A 75 -36.17 -2.79 3.11
CA ALA A 75 -34.96 -2.11 3.56
C ALA A 75 -34.18 -2.95 4.57
N GLY A 76 -34.60 -4.21 4.78
CA GLY A 76 -33.97 -5.14 5.73
C GLY A 76 -34.16 -4.76 7.21
N ILE A 77 -35.14 -3.91 7.53
CA ILE A 77 -35.52 -3.62 8.92
C ILE A 77 -36.57 -4.66 9.33
N THR A 78 -36.14 -5.64 10.12
CA THR A 78 -37.03 -6.63 10.73
C THR A 78 -37.93 -5.95 11.76
N ALA A 79 -39.19 -6.39 11.84
CA ALA A 79 -40.12 -5.90 12.84
C ALA A 79 -39.55 -6.04 14.27
N GLN A 80 -39.55 -4.97 15.05
CA GLN A 80 -39.02 -4.93 16.42
C GLN A 80 -40.06 -4.37 17.39
N PRO A 81 -40.18 -4.96 18.60
CA PRO A 81 -41.05 -4.40 19.63
C PRO A 81 -40.46 -3.09 20.16
N ALA A 82 -41.31 -2.10 20.43
CA ALA A 82 -40.97 -0.87 21.10
C ALA A 82 -42.02 -0.58 22.18
N ALA A 83 -41.58 -0.07 23.33
CA ALA A 83 -42.46 0.30 24.44
C ALA A 83 -42.54 1.82 24.54
N ALA A 84 -43.75 2.39 24.50
CA ALA A 84 -43.99 3.79 24.76
C ALA A 84 -44.56 3.96 26.17
N TRP A 85 -43.80 4.61 27.04
CA TRP A 85 -44.20 4.90 28.41
C TRP A 85 -44.58 6.36 28.51
N ARG A 86 -45.79 6.66 28.98
CA ARG A 86 -46.28 8.03 29.14
C ARG A 86 -46.23 8.45 30.60
N GLN A 87 -45.66 9.62 30.88
CA GLN A 87 -45.70 10.24 32.21
C GLN A 87 -47.08 10.84 32.46
N ARG A 88 -47.65 10.62 33.65
CA ARG A 88 -49.05 10.92 33.96
C ARG A 88 -49.39 12.41 34.02
N ASP A 89 -48.46 13.24 34.47
CA ASP A 89 -48.63 14.67 34.74
C ASP A 89 -48.16 15.55 33.57
N SER A 90 -46.91 15.37 33.12
CA SER A 90 -46.29 16.14 32.02
C SER A 90 -46.64 15.62 30.64
N GLY A 91 -47.12 14.37 30.52
CA GLY A 91 -47.34 13.74 29.22
C GLY A 91 -46.06 13.40 28.46
N ASP A 92 -44.87 13.51 29.08
CA ASP A 92 -43.60 13.09 28.47
C ASP A 92 -43.66 11.62 28.08
N VAL A 93 -43.10 11.28 26.91
CA VAL A 93 -43.08 9.91 26.41
C VAL A 93 -41.67 9.38 26.39
N ALA A 94 -41.42 8.30 27.14
CA ALA A 94 -40.19 7.53 27.08
C ALA A 94 -40.37 6.34 26.11
N TRP A 95 -39.69 6.40 24.99
CA TRP A 95 -39.64 5.30 24.02
C TRP A 95 -38.45 4.40 24.30
N LEU A 96 -38.73 3.11 24.51
CA LEU A 96 -37.72 2.07 24.70
C LEU A 96 -37.68 1.13 23.50
N PHE A 97 -36.49 0.99 22.93
CA PHE A 97 -36.19 0.09 21.84
C PHE A 97 -35.17 -0.98 22.26
N PRO A 98 -35.17 -2.15 21.59
CA PRO A 98 -34.17 -3.18 21.83
C PRO A 98 -32.75 -2.64 21.64
N PRO A 99 -31.73 -3.23 22.28
CA PRO A 99 -30.34 -2.82 22.11
C PRO A 99 -29.94 -2.85 20.63
N GLN A 100 -29.43 -1.71 20.11
CA GLN A 100 -29.02 -1.54 18.71
C GLN A 100 -27.50 -1.44 18.51
N SER A 101 -26.72 -1.33 19.61
CA SER A 101 -25.28 -1.11 19.56
C SER A 101 -24.54 -2.00 20.56
N ALA A 102 -23.47 -2.62 20.10
CA ALA A 102 -22.57 -3.40 20.95
C ALA A 102 -21.79 -2.53 21.95
N GLU A 103 -21.59 -1.24 21.67
CA GLU A 103 -20.96 -0.30 22.62
C GLU A 103 -21.84 -0.07 23.86
N ARG A 104 -23.17 -0.18 23.70
CA ARG A 104 -24.19 -0.02 24.75
C ARG A 104 -24.96 -1.32 24.94
N ALA A 105 -24.24 -2.43 25.03
CA ALA A 105 -24.85 -3.75 25.01
C ALA A 105 -25.89 -3.94 26.14
N ASN A 106 -25.63 -3.41 27.35
CA ASN A 106 -26.51 -3.54 28.50
C ASN A 106 -27.44 -2.34 28.68
N SER A 107 -27.91 -1.75 27.59
CA SER A 107 -28.84 -0.62 27.65
C SER A 107 -29.87 -0.70 26.53
N LEU A 108 -31.14 -0.47 26.88
CA LEU A 108 -32.17 -0.20 25.89
C LEU A 108 -31.86 1.14 25.19
N LEU A 109 -32.25 1.24 23.92
CA LEU A 109 -32.20 2.51 23.23
C LEU A 109 -33.39 3.35 23.69
N LEU A 110 -33.10 4.49 24.33
CA LEU A 110 -34.08 5.36 24.97
C LEU A 110 -34.18 6.70 24.22
N TYR A 111 -35.41 7.13 23.98
CA TYR A 111 -35.74 8.49 23.55
C TYR A 111 -36.78 9.08 24.49
N PHE A 112 -36.59 10.34 24.88
CA PHE A 112 -37.67 11.13 25.48
C PHE A 112 -38.26 12.06 24.42
N VAL A 113 -39.59 12.12 24.38
CA VAL A 113 -40.33 12.98 23.46
C VAL A 113 -41.34 13.80 24.26
N ARG A 114 -41.33 15.11 24.03
CA ARG A 114 -42.35 16.04 24.50
C ARG A 114 -42.97 16.78 23.32
N ARG A 115 -44.29 16.89 23.30
CA ARG A 115 -45.00 17.78 22.38
C ARG A 115 -45.10 19.16 23.04
N LEU A 116 -44.46 20.16 22.45
CA LEU A 116 -44.54 21.54 22.89
C LEU A 116 -45.89 22.15 22.49
N ALA A 117 -46.37 23.17 23.20
CA ALA A 117 -47.65 23.83 22.89
C ALA A 117 -47.69 24.51 21.52
N ASP A 118 -46.54 24.90 20.97
CA ASP A 118 -46.43 25.38 19.58
C ASP A 118 -46.50 24.27 18.51
N GLY A 119 -46.69 23.02 18.93
CA GLY A 119 -46.83 21.86 18.07
C GLY A 119 -45.52 21.14 17.71
N ARG A 120 -44.36 21.70 18.08
CA ARG A 120 -43.06 21.05 17.88
C ARG A 120 -42.92 19.80 18.76
N HIS A 121 -42.12 18.83 18.31
CA HIS A 121 -41.80 17.63 19.08
C HIS A 121 -40.34 17.64 19.49
N ALA A 122 -40.08 17.96 20.76
CA ALA A 122 -38.75 17.99 21.34
C ALA A 122 -38.28 16.57 21.69
N VAL A 123 -37.15 16.14 21.13
CA VAL A 123 -36.60 14.80 21.32
C VAL A 123 -35.23 14.85 21.98
N SER A 124 -35.05 14.19 23.13
CA SER A 124 -33.71 14.01 23.70
C SER A 124 -33.30 12.54 23.79
N GLN A 125 -32.00 12.32 23.75
CA GLN A 125 -31.37 10.99 23.81
C GLN A 125 -29.99 11.08 24.48
N PRO A 126 -29.51 10.03 25.17
CA PRO A 126 -28.29 10.12 25.96
C PRO A 126 -26.97 10.08 25.17
N TYR A 127 -26.75 9.03 24.38
CA TYR A 127 -25.43 8.74 23.78
C TYR A 127 -25.47 8.54 22.26
N ASP A 128 -26.67 8.36 21.70
CA ASP A 128 -26.84 8.40 20.25
C ASP A 128 -26.88 9.86 19.82
N SER A 129 -26.35 10.22 18.64
CA SER A 129 -26.46 11.57 18.08
C SER A 129 -27.38 11.64 16.86
N PHE A 130 -27.99 10.51 16.46
CA PHE A 130 -28.82 10.45 15.27
C PHE A 130 -30.00 11.42 15.29
N ALA A 131 -30.76 11.53 16.39
CA ALA A 131 -31.86 12.46 16.50
C ALA A 131 -31.41 13.93 16.36
N GLU A 132 -30.32 14.32 17.02
CA GLU A 132 -29.74 15.66 16.94
C GLU A 132 -29.24 15.99 15.52
N ILE A 133 -28.53 15.06 14.87
CA ILE A 133 -28.05 15.25 13.50
C ILE A 133 -29.21 15.42 12.50
N ALA A 134 -30.28 14.67 12.74
CA ALA A 134 -31.49 14.66 11.93
C ALA A 134 -32.55 15.66 12.43
N ALA A 135 -32.19 16.56 13.35
CA ALA A 135 -33.11 17.55 13.89
C ALA A 135 -33.64 18.48 12.79
N THR A 136 -34.88 18.92 12.98
CA THR A 136 -35.58 19.85 12.09
C THR A 136 -36.24 20.95 12.91
N ALA A 137 -36.69 22.04 12.29
CA ALA A 137 -37.38 23.11 13.01
C ALA A 137 -38.63 22.61 13.76
N GLN A 138 -39.34 21.63 13.20
CA GLN A 138 -40.54 21.01 13.79
C GLN A 138 -40.22 19.92 14.82
N MET A 139 -39.01 19.37 14.77
CA MET A 139 -38.55 18.30 15.65
C MET A 139 -37.16 18.64 16.17
N PRO A 140 -37.05 19.63 17.07
CA PRO A 140 -35.78 19.92 17.71
C PRO A 140 -35.33 18.68 18.46
N ALA A 141 -34.02 18.41 18.44
CA ALA A 141 -33.46 17.28 19.14
C ALA A 141 -32.09 17.60 19.72
N GLN A 142 -31.78 17.01 20.87
CA GLN A 142 -30.49 17.20 21.54
C GLN A 142 -30.00 15.89 22.16
N THR A 143 -28.70 15.62 22.01
CA THR A 143 -28.03 14.57 22.77
C THR A 143 -27.60 15.08 24.14
N ILE A 144 -28.17 14.52 25.20
CA ILE A 144 -27.95 14.93 26.59
C ILE A 144 -27.78 13.69 27.44
N ALA A 145 -26.62 13.46 28.05
CA ALA A 145 -26.32 12.24 28.79
C ALA A 145 -26.46 12.43 30.32
N GLY A 146 -27.46 11.78 30.92
CA GLY A 146 -27.59 11.57 32.36
C GLY A 146 -26.88 10.29 32.83
N SER A 147 -26.57 10.23 34.13
CA SER A 147 -25.97 9.07 34.81
C SER A 147 -26.96 7.91 34.98
N ASP A 148 -28.25 8.24 35.14
CA ASP A 148 -29.36 7.30 35.28
C ASP A 148 -30.62 7.82 34.58
N LEU A 149 -31.70 7.03 34.62
CA LEU A 149 -32.96 7.35 33.96
C LEU A 149 -33.66 8.60 34.55
N ALA A 150 -33.54 8.81 35.87
CA ALA A 150 -34.16 9.94 36.55
C ALA A 150 -33.47 11.25 36.15
N GLN A 151 -32.13 11.27 36.18
CA GLN A 151 -31.35 12.41 35.73
C GLN A 151 -31.53 12.64 34.23
N GLN A 152 -31.58 11.58 33.41
CA GLN A 152 -31.84 11.70 31.98
C GLN A 152 -33.18 12.38 31.69
N TRP A 153 -34.24 11.99 32.41
CA TRP A 153 -35.55 12.61 32.27
C TRP A 153 -35.56 14.05 32.78
N GLN A 154 -34.93 14.34 33.92
CA GLN A 154 -34.83 15.72 34.43
C GLN A 154 -34.14 16.65 33.41
N LEU A 155 -33.00 16.21 32.86
CA LEU A 155 -32.28 16.97 31.83
C LEU A 155 -33.11 17.17 30.55
N HIS A 156 -33.94 16.18 30.18
CA HIS A 156 -34.89 16.33 29.08
C HIS A 156 -35.90 17.44 29.38
N ARG A 157 -36.46 17.47 30.59
CA ARG A 157 -37.43 18.49 31.00
C ARG A 157 -36.82 19.89 30.99
N ASP A 158 -35.66 20.05 31.63
CA ASP A 158 -34.97 21.34 31.71
C ASP A 158 -34.66 21.89 30.31
N TRP A 159 -34.24 21.02 29.39
CA TRP A 159 -34.04 21.40 28.00
C TRP A 159 -35.35 21.78 27.29
N CYS A 160 -36.41 20.99 27.43
CA CYS A 160 -37.72 21.30 26.86
C CYS A 160 -38.24 22.65 27.37
N ASP A 161 -38.09 22.94 28.66
CA ASP A 161 -38.52 24.18 29.29
C ASP A 161 -37.73 25.38 28.73
N SER A 162 -36.43 25.19 28.42
CA SER A 162 -35.60 26.20 27.75
C SER A 162 -36.03 26.53 26.30
N GLN A 163 -36.88 25.71 25.68
CA GLN A 163 -37.39 25.96 24.32
C GLN A 163 -38.55 26.97 24.27
N GLY A 164 -38.99 27.50 25.41
CA GLY A 164 -39.89 28.67 25.48
C GLY A 164 -41.36 28.40 25.19
N SER A 165 -41.80 27.14 25.16
CA SER A 165 -43.20 26.77 24.96
C SER A 165 -43.77 26.17 26.24
N THR A 166 -44.70 26.86 26.90
CA THR A 166 -45.43 26.35 28.08
C THR A 166 -46.31 25.16 27.68
N ASP A 167 -46.29 24.11 28.48
CA ASP A 167 -46.87 22.79 28.24
C ASP A 167 -48.39 22.79 27.92
N LEU A 168 -48.84 21.91 27.03
CA LEU A 168 -50.24 21.49 26.96
C LEU A 168 -50.31 20.09 27.52
N ALA A 169 -50.99 19.95 28.66
CA ALA A 169 -51.17 18.69 29.37
C ALA A 169 -51.61 17.56 28.40
N GLY A 170 -50.68 16.65 28.15
CA GLY A 170 -50.95 15.31 27.63
C GLY A 170 -50.90 15.17 26.11
N THR A 171 -49.97 14.33 25.64
CA THR A 171 -50.18 13.58 24.40
C THR A 171 -51.28 12.55 24.64
N ASP A 172 -52.42 12.71 23.96
CA ASP A 172 -53.48 11.69 23.93
C ASP A 172 -52.98 10.39 23.29
N GLU A 173 -53.77 9.33 23.39
CA GLU A 173 -53.43 8.05 22.76
C GLU A 173 -53.25 8.16 21.24
N ALA A 174 -54.01 9.03 20.58
CA ALA A 174 -53.87 9.31 19.15
C ALA A 174 -52.51 9.96 18.82
N SER A 175 -51.97 10.79 19.71
CA SER A 175 -50.64 11.37 19.58
C SER A 175 -49.52 10.34 19.77
N LEU A 176 -49.72 9.31 20.60
CA LEU A 176 -48.74 8.21 20.74
C LEU A 176 -48.63 7.39 19.45
N ASP A 177 -49.76 7.07 18.82
CA ASP A 177 -49.78 6.39 17.52
C ASP A 177 -49.09 7.21 16.44
N TRP A 178 -49.39 8.50 16.39
CA TRP A 178 -48.75 9.42 15.46
C TRP A 178 -47.24 9.45 15.68
N GLN A 179 -46.77 9.60 16.92
CA GLN A 179 -45.34 9.61 17.24
C GLN A 179 -44.61 8.32 16.85
N SER A 180 -45.28 7.17 16.94
CA SER A 180 -44.70 5.85 16.72
C SER A 180 -44.25 5.59 15.27
N SER A 181 -44.91 6.20 14.28
CA SER A 181 -44.62 6.00 12.85
C SER A 181 -44.26 7.30 12.14
N GLU A 182 -45.00 8.36 12.43
CA GLU A 182 -45.00 9.56 11.62
C GLU A 182 -43.80 10.47 11.93
N LEU A 183 -43.32 10.47 13.18
CA LEU A 183 -42.17 11.27 13.59
C LEU A 183 -40.91 10.95 12.77
N HIS A 184 -40.62 9.66 12.57
CA HIS A 184 -39.47 9.23 11.76
C HIS A 184 -39.66 9.54 10.26
N ASN A 185 -40.88 9.34 9.76
CA ASN A 185 -41.21 9.54 8.35
C ASN A 185 -41.14 11.02 7.97
N GLN A 186 -41.71 11.91 8.79
CA GLN A 186 -41.65 13.36 8.60
C GLN A 186 -40.22 13.88 8.70
N ARG A 187 -39.42 13.37 9.64
CA ARG A 187 -38.00 13.72 9.71
C ARG A 187 -37.27 13.37 8.42
N SER A 188 -37.48 12.15 7.90
CA SER A 188 -36.89 11.71 6.64
C SER A 188 -37.36 12.55 5.45
N ALA A 189 -38.65 12.94 5.42
CA ALA A 189 -39.21 13.81 4.40
C ALA A 189 -38.64 15.24 4.47
N ALA A 190 -38.50 15.81 5.67
CA ALA A 190 -37.91 17.13 5.88
C ALA A 190 -36.43 17.17 5.50
N LEU A 191 -35.66 16.12 5.83
CA LEU A 191 -34.26 16.00 5.39
C LEU A 191 -34.14 15.86 3.87
N LEU A 192 -35.09 15.18 3.22
CA LEU A 192 -35.17 15.12 1.76
C LEU A 192 -35.50 16.49 1.15
N ALA A 193 -36.48 17.20 1.69
CA ALA A 193 -36.88 18.54 1.25
C ALA A 193 -35.74 19.56 1.43
N ALA A 194 -34.97 19.45 2.52
CA ALA A 194 -33.77 20.25 2.77
C ALA A 194 -32.56 19.86 1.90
N GLY A 195 -32.70 18.90 0.98
CA GLY A 195 -31.63 18.44 0.10
C GLY A 195 -30.49 17.71 0.81
N LYS A 196 -30.68 17.27 2.05
CA LYS A 196 -29.70 16.47 2.81
C LYS A 196 -29.71 15.00 2.41
N LEU A 197 -30.88 14.50 2.01
CA LEU A 197 -31.06 13.14 1.47
C LEU A 197 -31.31 13.18 -0.05
N TYR A 198 -31.17 12.03 -0.70
CA TYR A 198 -31.62 11.78 -2.07
C TYR A 198 -32.21 10.38 -2.17
N ARG A 199 -33.09 10.14 -3.16
CA ARG A 199 -33.67 8.82 -3.42
C ARG A 199 -32.77 8.05 -4.38
N ASP A 200 -32.34 6.85 -3.99
CA ASP A 200 -31.55 5.97 -4.86
C ASP A 200 -32.42 5.22 -5.88
N SER A 201 -31.79 4.44 -6.77
CA SER A 201 -32.49 3.69 -7.83
C SER A 201 -33.43 2.60 -7.30
N ARG A 202 -33.37 2.26 -6.01
CA ARG A 202 -34.27 1.31 -5.33
C ARG A 202 -35.35 2.01 -4.52
N GLY A 203 -35.42 3.34 -4.61
CA GLY A 203 -36.39 4.13 -3.86
C GLY A 203 -35.99 4.40 -2.40
N LEU A 204 -34.80 3.99 -1.94
CA LEU A 204 -34.35 4.23 -0.56
C LEU A 204 -33.77 5.64 -0.42
N LEU A 205 -34.00 6.30 0.71
CA LEU A 205 -33.40 7.60 0.98
C LEU A 205 -31.98 7.43 1.54
N ARG A 206 -31.03 8.15 0.96
CA ARG A 206 -29.60 8.08 1.23
C ARG A 206 -29.03 9.45 1.56
N PRO A 207 -28.03 9.55 2.45
CA PRO A 207 -27.39 10.84 2.74
C PRO A 207 -26.55 11.32 1.55
N ARG A 208 -26.62 12.61 1.24
CA ARG A 208 -25.65 13.27 0.35
C ARG A 208 -24.31 13.49 1.06
N LEU A 209 -23.22 13.68 0.30
CA LEU A 209 -21.86 13.81 0.85
C LEU A 209 -21.76 14.87 1.96
N ARG A 210 -22.33 16.08 1.76
CA ARG A 210 -22.31 17.14 2.78
C ARG A 210 -22.97 16.71 4.08
N PHE A 211 -24.13 16.05 4.01
CA PHE A 211 -24.83 15.54 5.19
C PHE A 211 -24.08 14.35 5.82
N ALA A 212 -23.45 13.50 5.00
CA ALA A 212 -22.60 12.42 5.50
C ALA A 212 -21.38 12.94 6.28
N LEU A 213 -20.73 14.01 5.83
CA LEU A 213 -19.65 14.67 6.56
C LEU A 213 -20.15 15.29 7.87
N GLN A 214 -21.36 15.87 7.89
CA GLN A 214 -21.99 16.35 9.13
C GLN A 214 -22.26 15.21 10.11
N ILE A 215 -22.78 14.07 9.65
CA ILE A 215 -22.97 12.87 10.46
C ILE A 215 -21.62 12.41 11.04
N LEU A 216 -20.57 12.34 10.24
CA LEU A 216 -19.23 11.96 10.72
C LEU A 216 -18.71 12.92 11.79
N ALA A 217 -18.82 14.23 11.57
CA ALA A 217 -18.38 15.24 12.54
C ALA A 217 -19.14 15.11 13.87
N ALA A 218 -20.45 14.85 13.81
CA ALA A 218 -21.27 14.64 15.00
C ALA A 218 -20.94 13.31 15.71
N LEU A 219 -20.62 12.23 14.97
CA LEU A 219 -20.14 10.97 15.56
C LEU A 219 -18.81 11.13 16.28
N TRP A 220 -17.97 12.08 15.85
CA TRP A 220 -16.72 12.43 16.52
C TRP A 220 -16.93 13.26 17.79
N ARG A 221 -17.97 14.11 17.82
CA ARG A 221 -18.30 14.99 18.96
C ARG A 221 -19.21 14.33 20.01
N ARG A 222 -19.76 13.14 19.71
CA ARG A 222 -20.70 12.47 20.61
C ARG A 222 -20.08 12.18 21.99
N PRO A 223 -20.87 12.22 23.08
CA PRO A 223 -20.41 11.80 24.39
C PRO A 223 -19.84 10.37 24.35
N LYS A 224 -18.70 10.15 25.01
CA LYS A 224 -18.13 8.79 25.13
C LYS A 224 -19.06 7.93 25.98
N VAL A 225 -19.41 6.76 25.45
CA VAL A 225 -20.17 5.76 26.21
C VAL A 225 -19.30 5.25 27.37
N PRO A 226 -19.80 5.24 28.62
CA PRO A 226 -19.08 4.65 29.74
C PRO A 226 -18.72 3.17 29.48
N ALA A 227 -17.60 2.70 30.05
CA ALA A 227 -17.23 1.30 29.93
C ALA A 227 -18.31 0.39 30.56
N LEU A 228 -18.56 -0.76 29.94
CA LEU A 228 -19.51 -1.75 30.47
C LEU A 228 -18.99 -2.28 31.82
N GLN A 229 -19.75 -2.02 32.88
CA GLN A 229 -19.44 -2.50 34.24
C GLN A 229 -19.95 -3.93 34.47
N GLN A 230 -21.04 -4.30 33.79
CA GLN A 230 -21.68 -5.60 33.91
C GLN A 230 -21.39 -6.45 32.67
N PRO A 231 -21.25 -7.78 32.83
CA PRO A 231 -21.08 -8.68 31.71
C PRO A 231 -22.31 -8.67 30.79
N VAL A 232 -22.09 -8.97 29.51
CA VAL A 232 -23.15 -9.06 28.51
C VAL A 232 -23.54 -10.53 28.34
N PRO A 233 -24.81 -10.91 28.58
CA PRO A 233 -25.28 -12.29 28.42
C PRO A 233 -25.12 -12.82 26.99
N PRO A 234 -24.88 -14.13 26.80
CA PRO A 234 -24.78 -14.77 25.48
C PRO A 234 -25.96 -14.51 24.55
N ALA A 235 -27.20 -14.56 25.06
CA ALA A 235 -28.40 -14.28 24.28
C ALA A 235 -28.41 -12.84 23.73
N ARG A 236 -27.90 -11.88 24.52
CA ARG A 236 -27.78 -10.47 24.12
C ARG A 236 -26.67 -10.25 23.09
N LEU A 237 -25.55 -10.95 23.23
CA LEU A 237 -24.49 -10.95 22.23
C LEU A 237 -24.99 -11.52 20.89
N ALA A 238 -25.79 -12.59 20.91
CA ALA A 238 -26.42 -13.15 19.72
C ALA A 238 -27.39 -12.17 19.06
N TRP A 239 -28.22 -11.48 19.84
CA TRP A 239 -29.08 -10.41 19.33
C TRP A 239 -28.28 -9.31 18.65
N LEU A 240 -27.27 -8.77 19.33
CA LEU A 240 -26.43 -7.68 18.81
C LEU A 240 -25.61 -8.11 17.59
N ALA A 241 -25.16 -9.37 17.52
CA ALA A 241 -24.49 -9.92 16.35
C ALA A 241 -25.40 -9.91 15.12
N GLN A 242 -26.69 -10.27 15.27
CA GLN A 242 -27.67 -10.18 14.18
C GLN A 242 -27.93 -8.73 13.77
N VAL A 243 -28.06 -7.82 14.74
CA VAL A 243 -28.22 -6.38 14.46
C VAL A 243 -27.02 -5.86 13.66
N ALA A 244 -25.78 -6.19 14.07
CA ALA A 244 -24.57 -5.79 13.36
C ALA A 244 -24.48 -6.39 11.94
N GLN A 245 -24.89 -7.65 11.76
CA GLN A 245 -24.92 -8.28 10.43
C GLN A 245 -25.92 -7.62 9.48
N ARG A 246 -27.07 -7.16 9.98
CA ARG A 246 -28.07 -6.41 9.20
C ARG A 246 -27.57 -5.02 8.79
N GLN A 247 -26.76 -4.37 9.61
CA GLN A 247 -26.18 -3.06 9.30
C GLN A 247 -25.05 -3.17 8.26
N THR A 248 -24.18 -4.18 8.37
CA THR A 248 -23.01 -4.36 7.49
C THR A 248 -23.34 -4.85 6.09
N THR A 249 -24.49 -5.49 5.88
CA THR A 249 -24.89 -6.05 4.57
C THR A 249 -25.57 -5.03 3.64
N ARG A 250 -25.74 -3.77 4.07
CA ARG A 250 -26.38 -2.73 3.26
C ARG A 250 -25.50 -2.34 2.07
N PRO A 251 -25.97 -2.52 0.82
CA PRO A 251 -25.16 -2.24 -0.36
C PRO A 251 -24.93 -0.73 -0.50
N VAL A 252 -23.67 -0.36 -0.74
CA VAL A 252 -23.27 1.00 -1.09
C VAL A 252 -23.66 1.26 -2.55
N PRO A 253 -24.22 2.43 -2.91
CA PRO A 253 -24.46 2.77 -4.31
C PRO A 253 -23.18 2.69 -5.16
N ARG A 254 -23.25 2.10 -6.36
CA ARG A 254 -22.08 1.90 -7.24
C ARG A 254 -21.30 3.19 -7.51
N ARG A 255 -22.00 4.33 -7.68
CA ARG A 255 -21.38 5.64 -7.91
C ARG A 255 -20.53 6.10 -6.71
N VAL A 256 -21.03 5.91 -5.50
CA VAL A 256 -20.29 6.24 -4.27
C VAL A 256 -19.05 5.34 -4.15
N GLN A 257 -19.22 4.05 -4.42
CA GLN A 257 -18.11 3.10 -4.39
C GLN A 257 -17.02 3.48 -5.42
N ALA A 258 -17.40 3.82 -6.64
CA ALA A 258 -16.46 4.26 -7.68
C ALA A 258 -15.75 5.56 -7.29
N GLY A 259 -16.48 6.53 -6.72
CA GLY A 259 -15.89 7.79 -6.25
C GLY A 259 -14.88 7.61 -5.13
N LEU A 260 -15.18 6.76 -4.13
CA LEU A 260 -14.26 6.44 -3.04
C LEU A 260 -13.02 5.68 -3.54
N PHE A 261 -13.20 4.78 -4.51
CA PHE A 261 -12.09 4.07 -5.15
C PHE A 261 -11.17 5.04 -5.92
N GLY A 262 -11.74 5.91 -6.75
CA GLY A 262 -10.97 6.93 -7.47
C GLY A 262 -10.21 7.87 -6.53
N LEU A 263 -10.85 8.35 -5.46
CA LEU A 263 -10.18 9.14 -4.42
C LEU A 263 -9.01 8.38 -3.79
N SER A 264 -9.18 7.09 -3.53
CA SER A 264 -8.13 6.25 -2.94
C SER A 264 -6.91 6.07 -3.84
N ILE A 265 -7.11 5.97 -5.17
CA ILE A 265 -6.02 5.92 -6.16
C ILE A 265 -5.26 7.25 -6.17
N VAL A 266 -5.97 8.38 -6.21
CA VAL A 266 -5.33 9.71 -6.23
C VAL A 266 -4.47 9.90 -4.98
N LEU A 267 -5.00 9.54 -3.80
CA LEU A 267 -4.25 9.63 -2.54
C LEU A 267 -3.04 8.69 -2.52
N PHE A 268 -3.16 7.49 -3.10
CA PHE A 268 -2.04 6.56 -3.23
C PHE A 268 -0.92 7.15 -4.11
N LEU A 269 -1.26 7.67 -5.29
CA LEU A 269 -0.28 8.22 -6.24
C LEU A 269 0.39 9.49 -5.72
N LEU A 270 -0.35 10.37 -5.04
CA LEU A 270 0.22 11.58 -4.43
C LEU A 270 1.17 11.25 -3.29
N ALA A 271 0.77 10.35 -2.38
CA ALA A 271 1.62 9.95 -1.26
C ALA A 271 2.85 9.15 -1.73
N GLY A 272 2.65 8.18 -2.63
CA GLY A 272 3.74 7.38 -3.19
C GLY A 272 4.70 8.21 -4.05
N GLY A 273 4.16 9.14 -4.86
CA GLY A 273 4.97 10.04 -5.67
C GLY A 273 5.85 10.96 -4.83
N TRP A 274 5.35 11.41 -3.67
CA TRP A 274 6.11 12.22 -2.71
C TRP A 274 7.20 11.42 -1.97
N LEU A 275 6.95 10.15 -1.65
CA LEU A 275 7.89 9.31 -0.87
C LEU A 275 8.95 8.60 -1.74
N TRP A 276 8.56 8.13 -2.93
CA TRP A 276 9.37 7.22 -3.74
C TRP A 276 9.51 7.64 -5.20
N GLY A 277 8.97 8.80 -5.58
CA GLY A 277 8.89 9.25 -6.96
C GLY A 277 7.69 8.64 -7.71
N LEU A 278 7.18 9.41 -8.68
CA LEU A 278 5.94 9.06 -9.39
C LEU A 278 6.06 7.75 -10.18
N GLN A 279 7.20 7.49 -10.80
CA GLN A 279 7.44 6.25 -11.55
C GLN A 279 7.29 5.01 -10.67
N PHE A 280 7.99 4.96 -9.54
CA PHE A 280 7.90 3.84 -8.61
C PHE A 280 6.50 3.72 -8.01
N ALA A 281 5.85 4.84 -7.69
CA ALA A 281 4.47 4.84 -7.21
C ALA A 281 3.49 4.23 -8.22
N VAL A 282 3.65 4.54 -9.51
CA VAL A 282 2.83 3.94 -10.59
C VAL A 282 3.13 2.45 -10.74
N ILE A 283 4.40 2.05 -10.76
CA ILE A 283 4.80 0.62 -10.82
C ILE A 283 4.17 -0.14 -9.64
N LEU A 284 4.35 0.37 -8.42
CA LEU A 284 3.83 -0.22 -7.21
C LEU A 284 2.29 -0.32 -7.24
N PHE A 285 1.61 0.74 -7.70
CA PHE A 285 0.15 0.72 -7.87
C PHE A 285 -0.30 -0.38 -8.83
N VAL A 286 0.36 -0.54 -9.97
CA VAL A 286 0.04 -1.58 -10.95
C VAL A 286 0.27 -2.97 -10.38
N VAL A 287 1.41 -3.21 -9.73
CA VAL A 287 1.75 -4.50 -9.14
C VAL A 287 0.73 -4.91 -8.08
N VAL A 288 0.44 -4.00 -7.15
CA VAL A 288 -0.57 -4.20 -6.10
C VAL A 288 -1.98 -4.34 -6.71
N GLY A 289 -2.30 -3.56 -7.74
CA GLY A 289 -3.58 -3.61 -8.43
C GLY A 289 -3.81 -4.96 -9.10
N ILE A 290 -2.79 -5.52 -9.77
CA ILE A 290 -2.86 -6.86 -10.37
C ILE A 290 -2.98 -7.94 -9.29
N HIS A 291 -2.24 -7.81 -8.19
CA HIS A 291 -2.32 -8.71 -7.05
C HIS A 291 -3.76 -8.77 -6.49
N GLU A 292 -4.34 -7.62 -6.13
CA GLU A 292 -5.72 -7.56 -5.66
C GLU A 292 -6.73 -8.00 -6.72
N PHE A 293 -6.48 -7.68 -7.99
CA PHE A 293 -7.35 -8.13 -9.08
C PHE A 293 -7.43 -9.66 -9.14
N GLY A 294 -6.31 -10.34 -8.85
CA GLY A 294 -6.25 -11.78 -8.68
C GLY A 294 -7.19 -12.31 -7.59
N HIS A 295 -7.14 -11.72 -6.39
CA HIS A 295 -8.11 -12.03 -5.32
C HIS A 295 -9.55 -11.75 -5.75
N TYR A 296 -9.80 -10.60 -6.39
CA TYR A 296 -11.13 -10.22 -6.87
C TYR A 296 -11.70 -11.25 -7.85
N LEU A 297 -10.89 -11.68 -8.83
CA LEU A 297 -11.29 -12.65 -9.84
C LEU A 297 -11.61 -14.00 -9.19
N ALA A 298 -10.77 -14.46 -8.25
CA ALA A 298 -11.02 -15.68 -7.49
C ALA A 298 -12.30 -15.60 -6.66
N MET A 299 -12.52 -14.49 -5.94
CA MET A 299 -13.75 -14.26 -5.16
C MET A 299 -15.00 -14.30 -6.06
N ARG A 300 -14.93 -13.68 -7.25
CA ARG A 300 -16.04 -13.71 -8.23
C ARG A 300 -16.29 -15.11 -8.77
N ALA A 301 -15.23 -15.83 -9.16
CA ALA A 301 -15.33 -17.21 -9.64
C ALA A 301 -15.90 -18.17 -8.56
N PHE A 302 -15.60 -17.92 -7.29
CA PHE A 302 -16.11 -18.71 -6.17
C PHE A 302 -17.48 -18.29 -5.65
N GLY A 303 -18.10 -17.26 -6.24
CA GLY A 303 -19.46 -16.82 -5.94
C GLY A 303 -19.59 -15.91 -4.73
N TYR A 304 -18.53 -15.18 -4.36
CA TYR A 304 -18.61 -14.16 -3.32
C TYR A 304 -19.56 -13.03 -3.74
N ARG A 305 -20.31 -12.50 -2.78
CA ARG A 305 -21.23 -11.37 -2.99
C ARG A 305 -20.57 -10.08 -2.51
N ASN A 306 -20.99 -8.95 -3.09
CA ASN A 306 -20.49 -7.62 -2.71
C ASN A 306 -18.96 -7.49 -2.72
N VAL A 307 -18.28 -8.11 -3.71
CA VAL A 307 -16.82 -8.02 -3.85
C VAL A 307 -16.42 -6.62 -4.33
N GLN A 308 -15.51 -5.97 -3.61
CA GLN A 308 -15.03 -4.62 -3.87
C GLN A 308 -13.52 -4.52 -3.67
N MET A 309 -12.85 -3.72 -4.50
CA MET A 309 -11.43 -3.37 -4.33
C MET A 309 -11.31 -1.94 -3.78
N LEU A 310 -10.35 -1.72 -2.89
CA LEU A 310 -9.95 -0.42 -2.36
C LEU A 310 -8.42 -0.31 -2.47
N ALA A 311 -7.88 0.78 -3.01
CA ALA A 311 -6.45 1.02 -3.01
C ALA A 311 -6.08 1.77 -1.72
N LEU A 312 -5.22 1.20 -0.87
CA LEU A 312 -4.81 1.86 0.37
C LEU A 312 -3.43 2.49 0.18
N PRO A 313 -3.28 3.79 0.48
CA PRO A 313 -1.96 4.42 0.47
C PRO A 313 -1.00 3.63 1.36
N LEU A 314 0.19 3.31 0.83
CA LEU A 314 1.34 2.71 1.55
C LEU A 314 1.18 1.27 2.06
N VAL A 315 -0.05 0.78 2.23
CA VAL A 315 -0.34 -0.57 2.76
C VAL A 315 -0.61 -1.57 1.63
N GLY A 316 -1.09 -1.11 0.47
CA GLY A 316 -1.46 -1.96 -0.66
C GLY A 316 -2.95 -1.87 -0.97
N GLY A 317 -3.50 -2.77 -1.77
CA GLY A 317 -4.93 -2.83 -2.01
C GLY A 317 -5.62 -3.75 -1.02
N VAL A 318 -6.94 -3.63 -0.89
CA VAL A 318 -7.74 -4.57 -0.10
C VAL A 318 -8.99 -4.95 -0.88
N THR A 319 -9.15 -6.25 -1.07
CA THR A 319 -10.36 -6.87 -1.60
C THR A 319 -11.28 -7.33 -0.49
N ILE A 320 -12.50 -6.81 -0.48
CA ILE A 320 -13.53 -7.15 0.52
C ILE A 320 -14.67 -7.85 -0.19
N GLY A 321 -15.01 -9.08 0.22
CA GLY A 321 -16.15 -9.82 -0.28
C GLY A 321 -16.83 -10.64 0.81
N HIS A 322 -18.13 -10.90 0.65
CA HIS A 322 -18.88 -11.78 1.53
C HIS A 322 -18.91 -13.20 0.95
N GLU A 323 -18.30 -14.14 1.67
CA GLU A 323 -18.26 -15.56 1.30
C GLU A 323 -19.64 -16.20 1.52
N ALA A 324 -20.30 -16.63 0.46
CA ALA A 324 -21.62 -17.26 0.56
C ALA A 324 -21.56 -18.75 0.96
N ARG A 325 -20.44 -19.42 0.66
CA ARG A 325 -20.22 -20.85 0.95
C ARG A 325 -18.76 -21.07 1.36
N PRO A 326 -18.47 -21.16 2.66
CA PRO A 326 -17.10 -21.29 3.15
C PRO A 326 -16.47 -22.64 2.79
N ASP A 327 -15.34 -22.61 2.09
CA ASP A 327 -14.63 -23.78 1.59
C ASP A 327 -13.10 -23.57 1.68
N ALA A 328 -12.42 -24.46 2.41
CA ALA A 328 -11.00 -24.35 2.65
C ALA A 328 -10.18 -24.37 1.34
N ALA A 329 -10.56 -25.18 0.36
CA ALA A 329 -9.85 -25.27 -0.92
C ALA A 329 -9.93 -23.95 -1.70
N ARG A 330 -11.12 -23.34 -1.71
CA ARG A 330 -11.36 -22.05 -2.36
C ARG A 330 -10.59 -20.93 -1.67
N ARG A 331 -10.49 -20.95 -0.34
CA ARG A 331 -9.70 -19.96 0.41
C ARG A 331 -8.21 -20.05 0.07
N ALA A 332 -7.64 -21.25 0.02
CA ALA A 332 -6.25 -21.42 -0.38
C ALA A 332 -6.00 -20.95 -1.81
N TRP A 333 -6.85 -21.34 -2.77
CA TRP A 333 -6.74 -20.84 -4.14
C TRP A 333 -6.92 -19.33 -4.25
N MET A 334 -7.86 -18.74 -3.49
CA MET A 334 -8.06 -17.30 -3.45
C MET A 334 -6.80 -16.58 -2.94
N SER A 335 -6.17 -17.08 -1.87
CA SER A 335 -4.89 -16.55 -1.38
C SER A 335 -3.75 -16.73 -2.38
N LEU A 336 -3.72 -17.80 -3.17
CA LEU A 336 -2.71 -17.99 -4.23
C LEU A 336 -2.96 -17.12 -5.48
N MET A 337 -4.22 -16.82 -5.79
CA MET A 337 -4.59 -16.01 -6.96
C MET A 337 -4.19 -14.55 -6.82
N GLY A 338 -3.88 -14.06 -5.62
CA GLY A 338 -3.23 -12.76 -5.42
C GLY A 338 -1.81 -12.73 -6.03
N PRO A 339 -0.86 -13.52 -5.50
CA PRO A 339 0.53 -13.49 -5.94
C PRO A 339 0.77 -14.10 -7.33
N LEU A 340 0.00 -15.12 -7.73
CA LEU A 340 0.29 -15.89 -8.95
C LEU A 340 0.37 -15.04 -10.24
N PRO A 341 -0.62 -14.17 -10.56
CA PRO A 341 -0.54 -13.32 -11.76
C PRO A 341 0.70 -12.42 -11.76
N GLY A 342 1.05 -11.85 -10.62
CA GLY A 342 2.22 -10.99 -10.50
C GLY A 342 3.54 -11.74 -10.65
N ILE A 343 3.65 -12.97 -10.14
CA ILE A 343 4.82 -13.84 -10.35
C ILE A 343 4.97 -14.18 -11.84
N VAL A 344 3.87 -14.55 -12.51
CA VAL A 344 3.90 -14.88 -13.95
C VAL A 344 4.33 -13.67 -14.77
N ILE A 345 3.75 -12.49 -14.53
CA ILE A 345 4.11 -11.26 -15.24
C ILE A 345 5.57 -10.89 -14.98
N GLY A 346 6.03 -10.94 -13.73
CA GLY A 346 7.42 -10.65 -13.38
C GLY A 346 8.41 -11.53 -14.15
N TRP A 347 8.17 -12.84 -14.23
CA TRP A 347 9.04 -13.76 -14.97
C TRP A 347 8.95 -13.58 -16.49
N VAL A 348 7.77 -13.28 -17.03
CA VAL A 348 7.62 -12.96 -18.45
C VAL A 348 8.40 -11.69 -18.80
N LEU A 349 8.34 -10.66 -17.95
CA LEU A 349 9.14 -9.44 -18.14
C LEU A 349 10.64 -9.74 -18.12
N VAL A 350 11.12 -10.52 -17.15
CA VAL A 350 12.53 -10.97 -17.12
C VAL A 350 12.89 -11.73 -18.40
N ALA A 351 12.06 -12.67 -18.84
CA ALA A 351 12.31 -13.43 -20.06
C ALA A 351 12.35 -12.55 -21.32
N CYS A 352 11.43 -11.60 -21.46
CA CYS A 352 11.44 -10.65 -22.58
C CYS A 352 12.67 -9.75 -22.57
N LEU A 353 13.07 -9.24 -21.41
CA LEU A 353 14.25 -8.39 -21.25
C LEU A 353 15.56 -9.15 -21.51
N LEU A 354 15.60 -10.43 -21.19
CA LEU A 354 16.73 -11.32 -21.53
C LEU A 354 16.83 -11.62 -23.02
N LEU A 355 15.71 -11.62 -23.74
CA LEU A 355 15.66 -11.87 -25.18
C LEU A 355 15.92 -10.59 -26.01
N SER A 356 15.74 -9.40 -25.43
CA SER A 356 16.24 -8.17 -26.02
C SER A 356 17.76 -8.09 -25.90
N ALA A 357 18.48 -7.70 -26.96
CA ALA A 357 19.93 -7.84 -27.15
C ALA A 357 20.86 -7.10 -26.15
N GLU A 358 20.35 -6.64 -25.00
CA GLU A 358 21.13 -6.00 -23.94
C GLU A 358 21.69 -7.05 -22.95
N HIS A 359 22.90 -7.51 -23.25
CA HIS A 359 23.61 -8.50 -22.45
C HIS A 359 24.27 -7.84 -21.23
N GLY A 360 23.48 -7.63 -20.17
CA GLY A 360 23.95 -7.20 -18.85
C GLY A 360 23.65 -8.24 -17.77
N SER A 361 24.30 -8.16 -16.61
CA SER A 361 24.00 -9.06 -15.49
C SER A 361 22.58 -8.81 -14.95
N VAL A 362 21.72 -9.82 -15.05
CA VAL A 362 20.33 -9.81 -14.58
C VAL A 362 20.19 -9.28 -13.15
N LEU A 363 21.07 -9.72 -12.26
CA LEU A 363 21.05 -9.33 -10.86
C LEU A 363 21.29 -7.82 -10.68
N LEU A 364 22.27 -7.25 -11.38
CA LEU A 364 22.57 -5.82 -11.30
C LEU A 364 21.43 -4.97 -11.89
N ASN A 365 20.82 -5.43 -12.98
CA ASN A 365 19.68 -4.75 -13.59
C ASN A 365 18.43 -4.79 -12.69
N LEU A 366 18.13 -5.93 -12.04
CA LEU A 366 17.05 -6.06 -11.06
C LEU A 366 17.29 -5.22 -9.79
N LEU A 367 18.56 -4.94 -9.46
CA LEU A 367 18.97 -4.11 -8.32
C LEU A 367 19.08 -2.61 -8.66
N GLY A 368 18.76 -2.19 -9.89
CA GLY A 368 18.69 -0.77 -10.28
C GLY A 368 19.78 -0.30 -11.24
N GLY A 369 20.22 -1.14 -12.18
CA GLY A 369 21.16 -0.73 -13.24
C GLY A 369 20.63 0.41 -14.13
N ASN A 370 21.53 1.28 -14.60
CA ASN A 370 21.23 2.54 -15.32
C ASN A 370 21.05 2.39 -16.85
N GLY A 371 20.47 1.29 -17.33
CA GLY A 371 20.21 1.07 -18.77
C GLY A 371 18.93 1.76 -19.28
N GLY A 372 18.77 1.89 -20.60
CA GLY A 372 17.59 2.53 -21.23
C GLY A 372 16.23 1.90 -20.85
N ASN A 373 16.24 0.63 -20.42
CA ASN A 373 15.08 -0.14 -19.96
C ASN A 373 15.00 -0.29 -18.43
N ALA A 374 15.68 0.55 -17.65
CA ALA A 374 15.76 0.43 -16.18
C ALA A 374 14.39 0.33 -15.49
N TRP A 375 13.38 1.05 -15.99
CA TRP A 375 12.02 1.02 -15.41
C TRP A 375 11.32 -0.34 -15.59
N LEU A 376 11.60 -1.08 -16.67
CA LEU A 376 11.05 -2.43 -16.92
C LEU A 376 11.70 -3.47 -15.99
N TRP A 377 13.01 -3.37 -15.80
CA TRP A 377 13.74 -4.18 -14.81
C TRP A 377 13.24 -3.90 -13.40
N GLN A 378 13.02 -2.63 -13.06
CA GLN A 378 12.42 -2.22 -11.80
C GLN A 378 11.00 -2.79 -11.64
N ALA A 379 10.16 -2.71 -12.69
CA ALA A 379 8.82 -3.29 -12.66
C ALA A 379 8.85 -4.81 -12.45
N ALA A 380 9.71 -5.54 -13.18
CA ALA A 380 9.89 -6.98 -13.03
C ALA A 380 10.35 -7.35 -11.61
N ALA A 381 11.31 -6.61 -11.06
CA ALA A 381 11.80 -6.79 -9.69
C ALA A 381 10.67 -6.60 -8.66
N VAL A 382 9.88 -5.52 -8.78
CA VAL A 382 8.77 -5.24 -7.86
C VAL A 382 7.66 -6.30 -7.97
N PHE A 383 7.33 -6.74 -9.19
CA PHE A 383 6.39 -7.85 -9.42
C PHE A 383 6.84 -9.12 -8.71
N LEU A 384 8.09 -9.55 -8.91
CA LEU A 384 8.59 -10.77 -8.29
C LEU A 384 8.71 -10.61 -6.77
N PHE A 385 9.32 -9.53 -6.30
CA PHE A 385 9.55 -9.29 -4.88
C PHE A 385 8.25 -9.26 -4.06
N LEU A 386 7.28 -8.42 -4.44
CA LEU A 386 6.04 -8.28 -3.67
C LEU A 386 5.19 -9.55 -3.68
N ASN A 387 5.14 -10.25 -4.81
CA ASN A 387 4.30 -11.44 -4.93
C ASN A 387 4.97 -12.67 -4.28
N TYR A 388 6.29 -12.84 -4.36
CA TYR A 388 6.99 -13.88 -3.60
C TYR A 388 6.99 -13.60 -2.10
N LEU A 389 7.10 -12.33 -1.69
CA LEU A 389 6.92 -11.95 -0.29
C LEU A 389 5.53 -12.41 0.19
N ASN A 390 4.47 -12.22 -0.61
CA ASN A 390 3.13 -12.69 -0.26
C ASN A 390 2.96 -14.21 -0.26
N VAL A 391 3.84 -14.98 -0.90
CA VAL A 391 3.85 -16.45 -0.83
C VAL A 391 4.44 -16.95 0.49
N LEU A 392 5.20 -16.15 1.23
CA LEU A 392 5.81 -16.59 2.49
C LEU A 392 4.74 -16.96 3.54
N PRO A 393 4.99 -18.01 4.35
CA PRO A 393 4.05 -18.48 5.36
C PRO A 393 4.06 -17.60 6.64
N VAL A 394 4.04 -16.28 6.50
CA VAL A 394 4.17 -15.30 7.60
C VAL A 394 2.97 -14.33 7.60
N PRO A 395 2.15 -14.27 8.67
CA PRO A 395 1.08 -13.26 8.75
C PRO A 395 1.66 -11.82 8.72
N PRO A 396 1.03 -10.84 8.05
CA PRO A 396 -0.31 -10.86 7.42
C PRO A 396 -0.33 -11.32 5.94
N LEU A 397 0.73 -11.94 5.42
CA LEU A 397 0.87 -12.31 4.01
C LEU A 397 -0.05 -13.49 3.61
N ASP A 398 -0.35 -13.60 2.31
CA ASP A 398 -1.26 -14.62 1.77
C ASP A 398 -0.82 -16.06 2.02
N GLY A 399 0.48 -16.35 1.99
CA GLY A 399 1.03 -17.67 2.23
C GLY A 399 0.62 -18.23 3.60
N ALA A 400 0.50 -17.37 4.62
CA ALA A 400 0.00 -17.79 5.92
C ALA A 400 -1.47 -18.26 5.86
N HIS A 401 -2.29 -17.68 5.00
CA HIS A 401 -3.67 -18.11 4.76
C HIS A 401 -3.75 -19.43 4.00
N VAL A 402 -2.83 -19.66 3.04
CA VAL A 402 -2.69 -20.94 2.34
C VAL A 402 -2.36 -22.07 3.32
N VAL A 403 -1.34 -21.88 4.17
CA VAL A 403 -0.97 -22.87 5.19
C VAL A 403 -2.13 -23.13 6.15
N GLN A 404 -2.80 -22.10 6.65
CA GLN A 404 -3.95 -22.25 7.55
C GLN A 404 -5.10 -23.02 6.91
N ALA A 405 -5.37 -22.82 5.61
CA ALA A 405 -6.42 -23.55 4.90
C ALA A 405 -6.04 -25.03 4.66
N LEU A 406 -4.75 -25.34 4.49
CA LEU A 406 -4.25 -26.71 4.36
C LEU A 406 -4.30 -27.49 5.68
N LEU A 407 -4.25 -26.80 6.83
CA LEU A 407 -4.39 -27.43 8.14
C LEU A 407 -5.78 -28.10 8.28
N PRO A 408 -5.85 -29.24 8.96
CA PRO A 408 -7.14 -29.89 9.22
C PRO A 408 -8.02 -28.98 10.08
N VAL A 409 -9.35 -29.04 9.88
CA VAL A 409 -10.36 -28.37 10.74
C VAL A 409 -10.20 -28.76 12.22
N GLY A 410 -9.62 -29.95 12.45
CA GLY A 410 -9.13 -30.48 13.72
C GLY A 410 -8.01 -29.69 14.42
N GLY A 411 -7.26 -28.90 13.65
CA GLY A 411 -5.96 -28.32 14.02
C GLY A 411 -5.99 -26.85 14.42
N ALA A 412 -7.10 -26.28 14.89
CA ALA A 412 -7.15 -24.86 15.26
C ALA A 412 -6.05 -24.43 16.24
N ARG A 413 -5.64 -25.30 17.18
CA ARG A 413 -4.48 -25.06 18.06
C ARG A 413 -3.17 -25.04 17.28
N LEU A 414 -2.99 -25.98 16.35
CA LEU A 414 -1.82 -26.03 15.47
C LEU A 414 -1.74 -24.77 14.60
N ALA A 415 -2.87 -24.29 14.09
CA ALA A 415 -2.94 -23.02 13.37
C ALA A 415 -2.50 -21.85 14.25
N ALA A 416 -3.02 -21.76 15.49
CA ALA A 416 -2.63 -20.72 16.44
C ALA A 416 -1.12 -20.75 16.76
N VAL A 417 -0.54 -21.95 16.99
CA VAL A 417 0.90 -22.12 17.20
C VAL A 417 1.70 -21.72 15.96
N PHE A 418 1.30 -22.21 14.79
CA PHE A 418 1.93 -21.85 13.51
C PHE A 418 1.98 -20.33 13.33
N ILE A 419 0.86 -19.64 13.54
CA ILE A 419 0.78 -18.18 13.45
C ILE A 419 1.79 -17.51 14.37
N VAL A 420 1.84 -17.90 15.65
CA VAL A 420 2.75 -17.29 16.63
C VAL A 420 4.20 -17.50 16.22
N VAL A 421 4.57 -18.73 15.87
CA VAL A 421 5.93 -19.08 15.42
C VAL A 421 6.29 -18.31 14.14
N ALA A 422 5.39 -18.28 13.17
CA ALA A 422 5.59 -17.56 11.90
C ALA A 422 5.73 -16.05 12.10
N CYS A 423 4.97 -15.45 13.03
CA CYS A 423 5.10 -14.03 13.35
C CYS A 423 6.43 -13.71 14.04
N VAL A 424 6.89 -14.55 14.98
CA VAL A 424 8.18 -14.35 15.67
C VAL A 424 9.34 -14.48 14.69
N ILE A 425 9.38 -15.58 13.92
CA ILE A 425 10.43 -15.81 12.91
C ILE A 425 10.38 -14.72 11.84
N GLY A 426 9.18 -14.42 11.33
CA GLY A 426 8.98 -13.38 10.32
C GLY A 426 9.42 -11.99 10.77
N ALA A 427 9.09 -11.61 12.01
CA ALA A 427 9.55 -10.34 12.58
C ALA A 427 11.07 -10.30 12.74
N ALA A 428 11.69 -11.39 13.22
CA ALA A 428 13.14 -11.47 13.36
C ALA A 428 13.86 -11.37 12.00
N LEU A 429 13.38 -12.11 10.99
CA LEU A 429 13.91 -12.03 9.62
C LEU A 429 13.73 -10.65 9.00
N ALA A 430 12.56 -10.02 9.20
CA ALA A 430 12.28 -8.68 8.71
C ALA A 430 13.19 -7.62 9.37
N ILE A 431 13.46 -7.73 10.68
CA ILE A 431 14.42 -6.84 11.37
C ILE A 431 15.83 -7.07 10.81
N TRP A 432 16.24 -8.33 10.66
CA TRP A 432 17.56 -8.67 10.13
C TRP A 432 17.78 -8.14 8.71
N ALA A 433 16.75 -8.18 7.87
CA ALA A 433 16.78 -7.67 6.50
C ALA A 433 16.48 -6.15 6.38
N GLY A 434 16.30 -5.42 7.50
CA GLY A 434 16.01 -3.98 7.49
C GLY A 434 14.57 -3.58 7.15
N PHE A 435 13.65 -4.56 6.99
CA PHE A 435 12.23 -4.33 6.72
C PHE A 435 11.42 -4.07 8.01
N TYR A 436 11.73 -2.97 8.72
CA TYR A 436 11.11 -2.64 10.01
C TYR A 436 9.58 -2.56 9.97
N LEU A 437 9.00 -2.09 8.87
CA LEU A 437 7.54 -2.04 8.69
C LEU A 437 6.93 -3.45 8.75
N LEU A 438 7.50 -4.39 7.99
CA LEU A 438 7.03 -5.77 7.96
C LEU A 438 7.19 -6.42 9.34
N ALA A 439 8.28 -6.10 10.05
CA ALA A 439 8.49 -6.57 11.42
C ALA A 439 7.41 -6.07 12.39
N VAL A 440 7.06 -4.78 12.33
CA VAL A 440 5.97 -4.20 13.15
C VAL A 440 4.63 -4.84 12.82
N LEU A 441 4.31 -5.04 11.54
CA LEU A 441 3.08 -5.70 11.12
C LEU A 441 3.00 -7.15 11.59
N ALA A 442 4.09 -7.92 11.48
CA ALA A 442 4.17 -9.29 11.99
C ALA A 442 4.06 -9.32 13.54
N ALA A 443 4.75 -8.43 14.24
CA ALA A 443 4.70 -8.34 15.70
C ALA A 443 3.31 -7.95 16.22
N PHE A 444 2.59 -7.07 15.53
CA PHE A 444 1.23 -6.67 15.89
C PHE A 444 0.25 -7.86 15.91
N GLN A 445 0.49 -8.87 15.07
CA GLN A 445 -0.33 -10.09 15.06
C GLN A 445 -0.20 -10.91 16.35
N LEU A 446 0.90 -10.77 17.09
CA LEU A 446 1.11 -11.45 18.37
C LEU A 446 0.17 -10.95 19.47
N VAL A 447 -0.32 -9.70 19.38
CA VAL A 447 -1.33 -9.15 20.29
C VAL A 447 -2.60 -10.02 20.29
N ASN A 448 -2.89 -10.66 19.15
CA ASN A 448 -4.06 -11.53 18.97
C ASN A 448 -3.81 -13.00 19.32
N ALA A 449 -2.62 -13.38 19.80
CA ALA A 449 -2.26 -14.77 20.08
C ALA A 449 -3.19 -15.41 21.12
N ARG A 450 -3.46 -14.71 22.24
CA ARG A 450 -4.40 -15.17 23.27
C ARG A 450 -5.79 -15.42 22.70
N THR A 451 -6.27 -14.50 21.88
CA THR A 451 -7.59 -14.57 21.25
C THR A 451 -7.70 -15.74 20.28
N ARG A 452 -6.66 -16.00 19.48
CA ARG A 452 -6.59 -17.17 18.57
C ARG A 452 -6.56 -18.48 19.35
N TRP A 453 -5.86 -18.52 20.48
CA TRP A 453 -5.87 -19.68 21.37
C TRP A 453 -7.24 -19.96 21.98
N GLN A 454 -7.93 -18.91 22.45
CA GLN A 454 -9.31 -19.00 22.95
C GLN A 454 -10.27 -19.50 21.86
N LEU A 455 -10.18 -18.95 20.64
CA LEU A 455 -10.95 -19.43 19.49
C LEU A 455 -10.70 -20.93 19.24
N ALA A 456 -9.45 -21.38 19.25
CA ALA A 456 -9.13 -22.79 19.07
C ALA A 456 -9.75 -23.70 20.15
N ALA A 457 -9.75 -23.25 21.41
CA ALA A 457 -10.39 -23.97 22.51
C ALA A 457 -11.93 -24.01 22.37
N VAL A 458 -12.55 -22.89 21.94
CA VAL A 458 -13.99 -22.82 21.66
C VAL A 458 -14.37 -23.75 20.52
N LEU A 459 -13.65 -23.69 19.39
CA LEU A 459 -13.89 -24.56 18.25
C LEU A 459 -13.79 -26.03 18.62
N GLN A 460 -12.84 -26.39 19.48
CA GLN A 460 -12.70 -27.77 19.96
C GLN A 460 -13.89 -28.22 20.82
N ARG A 461 -14.36 -27.37 21.75
CA ARG A 461 -15.54 -27.68 22.59
C ARG A 461 -16.83 -27.77 21.79
N LEU A 462 -16.92 -27.03 20.69
CA LEU A 462 -18.08 -27.03 19.80
C LEU A 462 -18.07 -28.18 18.80
N ARG A 463 -17.00 -28.97 18.67
CA ARG A 463 -16.98 -30.12 17.74
C ARG A 463 -18.04 -31.14 18.13
N GLY A 464 -18.92 -31.45 17.18
CA GLY A 464 -19.99 -32.42 17.40
C GLY A 464 -21.14 -31.90 18.27
N ASP A 465 -21.14 -30.62 18.65
CA ASP A 465 -22.26 -30.04 19.40
C ASP A 465 -23.51 -29.93 18.48
N PRO A 466 -24.64 -30.58 18.82
CA PRO A 466 -25.83 -30.58 17.97
C PRO A 466 -26.47 -29.19 17.84
N ALA A 467 -26.23 -28.27 18.78
CA ALA A 467 -26.79 -26.92 18.76
C ALA A 467 -26.14 -26.00 17.71
N ILE A 468 -24.98 -26.37 17.16
CA ILE A 468 -24.33 -25.63 16.07
C ILE A 468 -24.52 -26.27 14.69
N ALA A 469 -25.30 -27.35 14.59
CA ALA A 469 -25.53 -28.04 13.32
C ALA A 469 -26.12 -27.09 12.24
N PRO A 470 -25.81 -27.29 10.94
CA PRO A 470 -26.23 -26.37 9.86
C PRO A 470 -27.75 -26.14 9.73
N GLY A 471 -28.59 -27.05 10.25
CA GLY A 471 -30.04 -26.92 10.25
C GLY A 471 -30.62 -26.07 11.39
N GLN A 472 -29.80 -25.67 12.37
CA GLN A 472 -30.26 -24.88 13.51
C GLN A 472 -30.44 -23.40 13.14
N PRO A 473 -31.43 -22.69 13.72
CA PRO A 473 -31.58 -21.25 13.56
C PRO A 473 -30.29 -20.48 13.88
N ALA A 474 -29.91 -19.52 13.03
CA ALA A 474 -28.65 -18.79 13.16
C ALA A 474 -28.46 -18.12 14.54
N GLY A 475 -29.55 -17.62 15.15
CA GLY A 475 -29.51 -17.03 16.48
C GLY A 475 -29.16 -18.00 17.59
N LEU A 476 -29.67 -19.24 17.53
CA LEU A 476 -29.33 -20.29 18.49
C LEU A 476 -27.88 -20.74 18.34
N ARG A 477 -27.41 -20.89 17.09
CA ARG A 477 -26.00 -21.19 16.80
C ARG A 477 -25.07 -20.10 17.37
N GLN A 478 -25.41 -18.83 17.18
CA GLN A 478 -24.68 -17.69 17.73
C GLN A 478 -24.66 -17.68 19.25
N GLN A 479 -25.83 -17.85 19.88
CA GLN A 479 -25.95 -17.89 21.33
C GLN A 479 -25.08 -19.01 21.92
N ARG A 480 -25.15 -20.22 21.35
CA ARG A 480 -24.35 -21.35 21.80
C ARG A 480 -22.85 -21.09 21.71
N VAL A 481 -22.40 -20.45 20.63
CA VAL A 481 -21.01 -20.03 20.48
C VAL A 481 -20.59 -19.08 21.60
N PHE A 482 -21.43 -18.10 21.95
CA PHE A 482 -21.14 -17.16 23.03
C PHE A 482 -21.12 -17.82 24.42
N GLU A 483 -22.02 -18.78 24.68
CA GLU A 483 -22.00 -19.58 25.92
C GLU A 483 -20.67 -20.34 26.10
N VAL A 484 -20.20 -21.01 25.04
CA VAL A 484 -18.93 -21.73 25.09
C VAL A 484 -17.76 -20.76 25.21
N TYR A 485 -17.84 -19.60 24.59
CA TYR A 485 -16.86 -18.52 24.74
C TYR A 485 -16.77 -18.01 26.18
N ASP A 486 -17.89 -17.83 26.86
CA ASP A 486 -17.91 -17.42 28.27
C ASP A 486 -17.29 -18.50 29.16
N ALA A 487 -17.55 -19.78 28.87
CA ALA A 487 -16.94 -20.91 29.57
C ALA A 487 -15.43 -21.09 29.30
N VAL A 488 -14.88 -20.51 28.22
CA VAL A 488 -13.44 -20.61 27.86
C VAL A 488 -12.67 -19.37 28.28
N ALA A 489 -13.22 -18.18 28.07
CA ALA A 489 -12.53 -16.91 28.19
C ALA A 489 -13.11 -15.99 29.29
N GLY A 490 -14.11 -16.46 30.02
CA GLY A 490 -14.88 -15.67 30.99
C GLY A 490 -15.94 -14.80 30.32
N PRO A 491 -16.84 -14.20 31.12
CA PRO A 491 -17.98 -13.43 30.61
C PRO A 491 -17.54 -12.17 29.86
N ALA A 492 -18.35 -11.73 28.90
CA ALA A 492 -17.98 -10.64 28.00
C ALA A 492 -18.19 -9.23 28.62
N LEU A 493 -17.10 -8.51 28.88
CA LEU A 493 -17.12 -7.06 29.18
C LEU A 493 -16.90 -6.18 27.93
N GLN A 494 -16.46 -6.78 26.82
CA GLN A 494 -16.27 -6.10 25.54
C GLN A 494 -17.12 -6.77 24.46
N ALA A 495 -18.39 -6.35 24.36
CA ALA A 495 -19.32 -6.94 23.40
C ALA A 495 -18.84 -6.85 21.93
N PRO A 496 -18.28 -5.72 21.44
CA PRO A 496 -17.83 -5.65 20.05
C PRO A 496 -16.77 -6.71 19.69
N LEU A 497 -15.77 -6.87 20.57
CA LEU A 497 -14.73 -7.88 20.41
C LEU A 497 -15.35 -9.28 20.45
N ARG A 498 -16.19 -9.56 21.44
CA ARG A 498 -16.81 -10.89 21.59
C ARG A 498 -17.67 -11.25 20.38
N ILE A 499 -18.48 -10.32 19.86
CA ILE A 499 -19.30 -10.52 18.66
C ILE A 499 -18.44 -10.84 17.43
N SER A 500 -17.32 -10.12 17.24
CA SER A 500 -16.37 -10.40 16.15
C SER A 500 -15.84 -11.83 16.22
N LEU A 501 -15.44 -12.28 17.41
CA LEU A 501 -14.90 -13.62 17.65
C LEU A 501 -15.95 -14.71 17.47
N GLY A 502 -17.19 -14.50 17.94
CA GLY A 502 -18.28 -15.44 17.71
C GLY A 502 -18.62 -15.60 16.23
N GLY A 503 -18.59 -14.49 15.46
CA GLY A 503 -18.77 -14.53 14.01
C GLY A 503 -17.63 -15.24 13.28
N GLU A 504 -16.38 -15.14 13.76
CA GLU A 504 -15.24 -15.91 13.25
C GLU A 504 -15.36 -17.41 13.57
N ALA A 505 -15.78 -17.76 14.79
CA ALA A 505 -15.99 -19.15 15.19
C ALA A 505 -17.05 -19.85 14.33
N LEU A 506 -18.23 -19.23 14.14
CA LEU A 506 -19.27 -19.78 13.26
C LEU A 506 -18.80 -19.94 11.82
N ARG A 507 -18.14 -18.90 11.27
CA ARG A 507 -17.58 -18.96 9.93
C ARG A 507 -16.55 -20.07 9.77
N THR A 508 -15.84 -20.42 10.84
CA THR A 508 -14.84 -21.49 10.85
C THR A 508 -15.47 -22.87 10.93
N LEU A 509 -16.54 -23.01 11.73
CA LEU A 509 -17.33 -24.25 11.84
C LEU A 509 -18.07 -24.59 10.54
N ASP A 510 -18.49 -23.57 9.79
CA ASP A 510 -19.19 -23.76 8.51
C ASP A 510 -18.23 -24.08 7.34
N ILE A 511 -16.91 -24.00 7.53
CA ILE A 511 -15.94 -24.28 6.47
C ILE A 511 -16.02 -25.74 6.05
N LYS A 512 -16.27 -25.98 4.77
CA LYS A 512 -16.09 -27.30 4.17
C LYS A 512 -14.59 -27.67 4.15
N PRO A 513 -14.19 -28.80 4.76
CA PRO A 513 -12.79 -29.23 4.74
C PRO A 513 -12.33 -29.60 3.33
N MET A 514 -11.03 -29.40 3.06
CA MET A 514 -10.42 -29.84 1.80
C MET A 514 -10.46 -31.36 1.65
N ARG A 515 -10.72 -31.83 0.43
CA ARG A 515 -10.52 -33.24 0.05
C ARG A 515 -9.03 -33.54 -0.13
N MET A 516 -8.63 -34.80 0.00
CA MET A 516 -7.22 -35.20 -0.11
C MET A 516 -6.57 -34.77 -1.43
N GLY A 517 -7.22 -35.01 -2.58
CA GLY A 517 -6.68 -34.61 -3.89
C GLY A 517 -6.51 -33.09 -4.03
N GLN A 518 -7.42 -32.29 -3.44
CA GLN A 518 -7.29 -30.83 -3.41
C GLN A 518 -6.10 -30.40 -2.55
N ARG A 519 -5.92 -31.03 -1.39
CA ARG A 519 -4.79 -30.76 -0.49
C ARG A 519 -3.46 -31.05 -1.19
N VAL A 520 -3.33 -32.20 -1.85
CA VAL A 520 -2.11 -32.55 -2.60
C VAL A 520 -1.84 -31.54 -3.70
N ALA A 521 -2.84 -31.23 -4.55
CA ALA A 521 -2.66 -30.29 -5.66
C ALA A 521 -2.24 -28.89 -5.18
N ILE A 522 -2.91 -28.35 -4.16
CA ILE A 522 -2.62 -27.02 -3.61
C ILE A 522 -1.24 -27.01 -2.94
N SER A 523 -0.92 -28.04 -2.15
CA SER A 523 0.41 -28.16 -1.54
C SER A 523 1.52 -28.24 -2.57
N SER A 524 1.34 -28.99 -3.66
CA SER A 524 2.33 -29.08 -4.75
C SER A 524 2.58 -27.72 -5.40
N VAL A 525 1.52 -26.98 -5.73
CA VAL A 525 1.64 -25.63 -6.30
C VAL A 525 2.32 -24.68 -5.32
N TYR A 526 1.92 -24.71 -4.04
CA TYR A 526 2.49 -23.82 -3.02
C TYR A 526 3.97 -24.11 -2.76
N THR A 527 4.36 -25.38 -2.66
CA THR A 527 5.77 -25.78 -2.53
C THR A 527 6.58 -25.37 -3.76
N PHE A 528 6.03 -25.52 -4.97
CA PHE A 528 6.71 -25.06 -6.19
C PHE A 528 6.95 -23.54 -6.16
N LEU A 529 5.97 -22.75 -5.72
CA LEU A 529 6.13 -21.29 -5.61
C LEU A 529 7.16 -20.90 -4.54
N LEU A 530 7.18 -21.57 -3.38
CA LEU A 530 8.17 -21.34 -2.34
C LEU A 530 9.59 -21.72 -2.78
N ALA A 531 9.71 -22.83 -3.51
CA ALA A 531 10.99 -23.32 -4.02
C ALA A 531 11.48 -22.51 -5.24
N GLY A 532 10.58 -21.87 -5.98
CA GLY A 532 10.88 -21.13 -7.22
C GLY A 532 12.09 -20.19 -7.13
N PRO A 533 12.14 -19.24 -6.18
CA PRO A 533 13.28 -18.33 -6.03
C PRO A 533 14.59 -19.06 -5.72
N VAL A 534 14.54 -20.15 -4.94
CA VAL A 534 15.73 -20.93 -4.55
C VAL A 534 16.20 -21.83 -5.68
N LEU A 535 15.29 -22.48 -6.39
CA LEU A 535 15.59 -23.35 -7.53
C LEU A 535 16.10 -22.53 -8.73
N LEU A 536 15.53 -21.34 -8.95
CA LEU A 536 15.97 -20.46 -10.03
C LEU A 536 17.22 -19.68 -9.65
N GLY A 537 17.34 -19.19 -8.42
CA GLY A 537 18.57 -18.55 -7.93
C GLY A 537 19.73 -19.54 -7.81
N GLY A 538 19.48 -20.74 -7.30
CA GLY A 538 20.44 -21.83 -7.23
C GLY A 538 20.76 -22.43 -8.60
N GLY A 539 19.77 -22.54 -9.49
CA GLY A 539 19.96 -22.96 -10.88
C GLY A 539 20.71 -21.92 -11.71
N TRP A 540 20.49 -20.63 -11.45
CA TRP A 540 21.23 -19.53 -12.08
C TRP A 540 22.65 -19.40 -11.53
N LEU A 541 22.84 -19.54 -10.21
CA LEU A 541 24.17 -19.62 -9.60
C LEU A 541 24.91 -20.86 -10.09
N TYR A 542 24.25 -22.01 -10.18
CA TYR A 542 24.79 -23.22 -10.78
C TYR A 542 25.11 -23.01 -12.26
N TRP A 543 24.25 -22.34 -13.03
CA TRP A 543 24.50 -21.98 -14.42
C TRP A 543 25.68 -21.02 -14.55
N GLN A 544 25.82 -20.02 -13.67
CA GLN A 544 26.98 -19.12 -13.63
C GLN A 544 28.25 -19.86 -13.25
N LEU A 545 28.20 -20.75 -12.25
CA LEU A 545 29.33 -21.58 -11.84
C LEU A 545 29.70 -22.58 -12.93
N GLN A 546 28.72 -23.14 -13.65
CA GLN A 546 28.92 -24.02 -14.80
C GLN A 546 29.42 -23.24 -16.00
N MET A 547 28.93 -22.04 -16.28
CA MET A 547 29.50 -21.17 -17.32
C MET A 547 30.91 -20.72 -16.95
N GLY A 548 31.20 -20.50 -15.66
CA GLY A 548 32.55 -20.26 -15.14
C GLY A 548 33.46 -21.50 -15.26
N GLN A 549 32.94 -22.70 -15.07
CA GLN A 549 33.68 -23.97 -15.22
C GLN A 549 33.80 -24.41 -16.68
N ILE A 550 32.80 -24.14 -17.53
CA ILE A 550 32.83 -24.33 -18.98
C ILE A 550 33.76 -23.29 -19.61
N ALA A 551 33.83 -22.06 -19.09
CA ALA A 551 34.88 -21.10 -19.44
C ALA A 551 36.28 -21.55 -18.99
N ALA A 552 36.38 -22.38 -17.94
CA ALA A 552 37.64 -22.95 -17.46
C ALA A 552 38.04 -24.29 -18.12
N VAL A 553 37.12 -24.99 -18.79
CA VAL A 553 37.35 -26.36 -19.33
C VAL A 553 37.02 -26.51 -20.82
N ALA A 554 36.24 -25.61 -21.43
CA ALA A 554 36.18 -25.51 -22.88
C ALA A 554 37.41 -24.72 -23.37
N PRO A 555 38.18 -25.20 -24.36
CA PRO A 555 39.06 -24.33 -25.12
C PRO A 555 38.18 -23.46 -26.03
N ALA A 556 37.38 -22.58 -25.44
CA ALA A 556 37.06 -21.36 -26.12
C ALA A 556 38.40 -20.65 -26.31
N ARG A 557 38.67 -20.17 -27.52
CA ARG A 557 39.68 -19.15 -27.76
C ARG A 557 39.29 -17.91 -26.95
N SER A 558 39.42 -17.94 -25.62
CA SER A 558 39.43 -16.73 -24.82
C SER A 558 40.69 -16.02 -25.27
N VAL A 559 40.49 -14.91 -25.98
CA VAL A 559 41.57 -13.96 -26.17
C VAL A 559 42.01 -13.60 -24.77
N ASP A 560 43.28 -13.86 -24.45
CA ASP A 560 43.93 -13.29 -23.27
C ASP A 560 43.90 -11.77 -23.48
N TYR A 561 42.78 -11.14 -23.10
CA TYR A 561 42.50 -9.73 -23.40
C TYR A 561 43.52 -8.86 -22.69
N ASP A 562 43.86 -9.20 -21.45
CA ASP A 562 44.88 -8.50 -20.69
C ASP A 562 46.25 -8.71 -21.33
N GLY A 563 46.65 -9.95 -21.65
CA GLY A 563 47.91 -10.22 -22.33
C GLY A 563 48.03 -9.57 -23.71
N LEU A 564 46.95 -9.54 -24.50
CA LEU A 564 46.89 -8.85 -25.78
C LEU A 564 46.96 -7.33 -25.60
N LYS A 565 46.22 -6.77 -24.63
CA LYS A 565 46.24 -5.35 -24.28
C LYS A 565 47.65 -4.92 -23.87
N TYR A 566 48.32 -5.67 -22.98
CA TYR A 566 49.70 -5.40 -22.56
C TYR A 566 50.69 -5.53 -23.72
N LYS A 567 50.51 -6.51 -24.61
CA LYS A 567 51.35 -6.66 -25.82
C LYS A 567 51.17 -5.49 -26.78
N LEU A 568 49.94 -5.07 -27.04
CA LEU A 568 49.65 -3.89 -27.85
C LEU A 568 50.19 -2.62 -27.20
N LEU A 569 50.13 -2.49 -25.87
CA LEU A 569 50.71 -1.36 -25.14
C LEU A 569 52.24 -1.30 -25.29
N ALA A 570 52.91 -2.45 -25.25
CA ALA A 570 54.34 -2.54 -25.53
C ALA A 570 54.67 -2.15 -26.97
N GLN A 571 53.80 -2.50 -27.93
CA GLN A 571 53.94 -2.10 -29.33
C GLN A 571 53.70 -0.60 -29.53
N ALA A 572 52.65 -0.03 -28.94
CA ALA A 572 52.34 1.39 -29.04
C ALA A 572 53.51 2.29 -28.59
N LYS A 573 54.23 1.87 -27.55
CA LYS A 573 55.44 2.56 -27.04
C LYS A 573 56.61 2.56 -28.03
N THR A 574 56.64 1.64 -29.00
CA THR A 574 57.69 1.58 -30.03
C THR A 574 57.37 2.37 -31.29
N LEU A 575 56.15 2.89 -31.43
CA LEU A 575 55.72 3.64 -32.61
C LEU A 575 56.14 5.11 -32.52
N GLU A 576 56.63 5.67 -33.63
CA GLU A 576 56.81 7.12 -33.75
C GLU A 576 55.45 7.83 -33.67
N LEU A 577 55.41 9.05 -33.15
CA LEU A 577 54.16 9.77 -32.90
C LEU A 577 53.33 9.99 -34.17
N ALA A 578 53.97 10.31 -35.29
CA ALA A 578 53.32 10.45 -36.60
C ALA A 578 52.70 9.12 -37.07
N GLN A 579 53.38 8.00 -36.82
CA GLN A 579 52.88 6.68 -37.17
C GLN A 579 51.68 6.28 -36.28
N LEU A 580 51.76 6.60 -34.98
CA LEU A 580 50.70 6.33 -34.02
C LEU A 580 49.39 7.04 -34.41
N ILE A 581 49.46 8.34 -34.70
CA ILE A 581 48.29 9.15 -35.12
C ILE A 581 47.73 8.63 -36.44
N ALA A 582 48.58 8.42 -37.45
CA ALA A 582 48.14 7.93 -38.76
C ALA A 582 47.48 6.53 -38.69
N ASP A 583 47.92 5.67 -37.78
CA ASP A 583 47.30 4.37 -37.56
C ASP A 583 45.96 4.48 -36.82
N ILE A 584 45.83 5.39 -35.83
CA ILE A 584 44.52 5.64 -35.18
C ILE A 584 43.51 6.14 -36.21
N ASP A 585 43.88 7.15 -37.02
CA ASP A 585 43.03 7.69 -38.09
C ASP A 585 42.57 6.61 -39.07
N ARG A 586 43.46 5.69 -39.43
CA ARG A 586 43.13 4.57 -40.32
C ARG A 586 42.13 3.61 -39.68
N LEU A 587 42.29 3.30 -38.40
CA LEU A 587 41.42 2.37 -37.67
C LEU A 587 40.03 2.97 -37.38
N MET A 588 39.92 4.29 -37.30
CA MET A 588 38.64 4.99 -37.08
C MET A 588 37.82 5.22 -38.37
N ALA A 589 38.35 4.88 -39.55
CA ALA A 589 37.63 5.02 -40.81
C ALA A 589 36.36 4.13 -40.83
N ARG A 590 35.20 4.72 -41.19
CA ARG A 590 33.89 4.03 -41.15
C ARG A 590 33.77 2.95 -42.24
N GLU A 591 32.98 1.90 -41.97
CA GLU A 591 32.64 0.83 -42.93
C GLU A 591 31.90 1.34 -44.19
N ASP A 592 31.35 2.55 -44.17
CA ASP A 592 30.64 3.17 -45.30
C ASP A 592 31.58 3.86 -46.33
N GLY A 593 32.89 3.86 -46.08
CA GLY A 593 33.90 4.45 -46.96
C GLY A 593 34.08 5.97 -46.84
N SER A 594 33.41 6.64 -45.90
CA SER A 594 33.64 8.06 -45.61
C SER A 594 34.89 8.24 -44.73
N GLN A 595 35.87 9.03 -45.21
CA GLN A 595 37.06 9.40 -44.41
C GLN A 595 36.67 10.52 -43.43
N LEU A 596 36.96 10.31 -42.13
CA LEU A 596 36.98 11.40 -41.16
C LEU A 596 38.03 12.46 -41.60
N PRO A 597 37.85 13.74 -41.26
CA PRO A 597 38.84 14.77 -41.58
C PRO A 597 40.18 14.39 -40.96
N ARG A 598 41.22 14.27 -41.78
CA ARG A 598 42.58 13.93 -41.32
C ARG A 598 43.13 15.01 -40.41
N ALA A 599 44.05 14.62 -39.52
CA ALA A 599 44.88 15.54 -38.78
C ALA A 599 45.42 16.68 -39.67
N GLU A 600 45.35 17.92 -39.16
CA GLU A 600 45.86 19.09 -39.86
C GLU A 600 47.40 19.02 -39.96
N PRO A 601 48.02 19.59 -41.01
CA PRO A 601 49.47 19.59 -41.15
C PRO A 601 50.14 20.20 -39.92
N ALA A 602 51.34 19.70 -39.59
CA ALA A 602 52.14 20.15 -38.45
C ALA A 602 52.19 21.68 -38.30
N ALA A 603 52.06 22.15 -37.06
CA ALA A 603 52.19 23.57 -36.74
C ALA A 603 53.64 24.04 -36.98
N SER A 604 53.78 25.24 -37.54
CA SER A 604 55.10 25.86 -37.69
C SER A 604 55.66 26.28 -36.33
N GLU A 605 56.99 26.36 -36.19
CA GLU A 605 57.63 26.85 -34.96
C GLU A 605 57.19 28.29 -34.63
N GLU A 606 56.85 29.09 -35.63
CA GLU A 606 56.27 30.42 -35.42
C GLU A 606 54.87 30.34 -34.79
N SER A 607 54.01 29.43 -35.27
CA SER A 607 52.68 29.18 -34.71
C SER A 607 52.74 28.66 -33.27
N LEU A 608 53.71 27.79 -32.96
CA LEU A 608 53.96 27.30 -31.60
C LEU A 608 54.37 28.44 -30.65
N GLN A 609 55.27 29.32 -31.10
CA GLN A 609 55.67 30.49 -30.31
C GLN A 609 54.50 31.46 -30.09
N GLN A 610 53.70 31.72 -31.13
CA GLN A 610 52.50 32.56 -31.04
C GLN A 610 51.47 31.97 -30.07
N ALA A 611 51.26 30.66 -30.08
CA ALA A 611 50.33 30.00 -29.16
C ALA A 611 50.78 30.08 -27.70
N GLN A 612 52.07 29.86 -27.42
CA GLN A 612 52.63 30.03 -26.06
C GLN A 612 52.50 31.48 -25.58
N ALA A 613 52.75 32.45 -26.46
CA ALA A 613 52.55 33.87 -26.14
C ALA A 613 51.08 34.20 -25.88
N ARG A 614 50.15 33.64 -26.67
CA ARG A 614 48.69 33.80 -26.50
C ARG A 614 48.18 33.21 -25.19
N LEU A 615 48.66 32.03 -24.82
CA LEU A 615 48.25 31.33 -23.60
C LEU A 615 48.96 31.85 -22.34
N GLY A 616 50.04 32.63 -22.51
CA GLY A 616 50.84 33.14 -21.40
C GLY A 616 51.58 32.05 -20.62
N LEU A 617 51.82 30.88 -21.23
CA LEU A 617 52.49 29.74 -20.62
C LEU A 617 53.38 29.00 -21.64
N ALA A 618 54.43 28.35 -21.14
CA ALA A 618 55.24 27.43 -21.94
C ALA A 618 54.52 26.09 -22.04
N LEU A 619 54.29 25.59 -23.26
CA LEU A 619 53.65 24.31 -23.45
C LEU A 619 54.64 23.18 -23.13
N PRO A 620 54.24 22.14 -22.38
CA PRO A 620 55.10 20.99 -22.13
C PRO A 620 55.51 20.28 -23.42
N GLU A 621 56.71 19.70 -23.42
CA GLU A 621 57.31 19.07 -24.60
C GLU A 621 56.42 17.96 -25.19
N ASP A 622 55.64 17.27 -24.36
CA ASP A 622 54.67 16.25 -24.78
C ASP A 622 53.54 16.83 -25.67
N LEU A 623 53.05 18.04 -25.40
CA LEU A 623 52.12 18.74 -26.29
C LEU A 623 52.84 19.30 -27.52
N LEU A 624 54.03 19.90 -27.36
CA LEU A 624 54.80 20.43 -28.47
C LEU A 624 55.15 19.34 -29.49
N ALA A 625 55.52 18.15 -29.03
CA ALA A 625 55.78 17.00 -29.88
C ALA A 625 54.57 16.61 -30.73
N PHE A 626 53.36 16.65 -30.16
CA PHE A 626 52.11 16.43 -30.91
C PHE A 626 51.90 17.52 -31.97
N TYR A 627 51.97 18.80 -31.60
CA TYR A 627 51.70 19.89 -32.54
C TYR A 627 52.74 20.03 -33.66
N ARG A 628 53.99 19.59 -33.44
CA ARG A 628 55.02 19.45 -34.49
C ARG A 628 54.74 18.32 -35.48
N VAL A 629 53.78 17.45 -35.18
CA VAL A 629 53.35 16.35 -36.05
C VAL A 629 51.98 16.62 -36.66
N ALA A 630 51.04 17.18 -35.89
CA ALA A 630 49.67 17.45 -36.31
C ALA A 630 49.11 18.71 -35.61
N ASN A 631 48.53 19.66 -36.35
CA ASN A 631 47.86 20.83 -35.76
C ASN A 631 46.44 20.51 -35.28
N GLY A 632 46.30 19.55 -34.36
CA GLY A 632 45.01 18.99 -33.97
C GLY A 632 44.57 17.83 -34.86
N ASP A 633 43.55 17.13 -34.41
CA ASP A 633 43.03 15.92 -35.04
C ASP A 633 41.51 15.85 -34.81
N PRO A 634 40.71 16.20 -35.84
CA PRO A 634 39.26 16.15 -35.74
C PRO A 634 38.71 14.74 -35.47
N GLY A 635 39.37 13.69 -35.94
CA GLY A 635 38.99 12.30 -35.69
C GLY A 635 39.11 11.93 -34.21
N LEU A 636 40.19 12.39 -33.58
CA LEU A 636 40.41 12.26 -32.13
C LEU A 636 39.74 13.36 -31.30
N SER A 637 39.07 14.31 -31.95
CA SER A 637 38.50 15.51 -31.32
C SER A 637 39.54 16.35 -30.56
N LEU A 638 40.80 16.29 -30.99
CA LEU A 638 41.88 17.14 -30.50
C LEU A 638 41.82 18.49 -31.22
N LEU A 639 41.80 19.57 -30.44
CA LEU A 639 41.65 20.93 -30.95
C LEU A 639 42.93 21.38 -31.68
N PRO A 640 42.82 22.19 -32.73
CA PRO A 640 43.98 22.83 -33.34
C PRO A 640 44.58 23.87 -32.39
N LEU A 641 45.85 24.22 -32.60
CA LEU A 641 46.64 25.05 -31.69
C LEU A 641 46.06 26.46 -31.48
N GLU A 642 45.30 26.98 -32.43
CA GLU A 642 44.56 28.24 -32.33
C GLU A 642 43.34 28.15 -31.40
N SER A 643 42.78 26.95 -31.22
CA SER A 643 41.52 26.70 -30.50
C SER A 643 41.72 26.20 -29.08
N ILE A 644 42.93 25.76 -28.70
CA ILE A 644 43.22 25.45 -27.29
C ILE A 644 43.07 26.69 -26.42
N ALA A 645 42.48 26.52 -25.25
CA ALA A 645 42.14 27.61 -24.35
C ALA A 645 42.33 27.22 -22.88
N THR A 646 42.78 28.18 -22.08
CA THR A 646 42.67 28.09 -20.62
C THR A 646 41.23 28.34 -20.21
N ASN A 647 40.77 27.67 -19.15
CA ASN A 647 39.41 27.82 -18.62
C ASN A 647 38.31 27.28 -19.57
N PRO A 648 38.05 25.96 -19.55
CA PRO A 648 37.05 25.33 -20.41
C PRO A 648 35.65 25.94 -20.20
N PRO A 649 34.85 26.12 -21.27
CA PRO A 649 33.54 26.75 -21.18
C PRO A 649 32.55 25.92 -20.34
N LYS A 650 31.87 26.57 -19.39
CA LYS A 650 30.89 25.95 -18.46
C LYS A 650 29.73 25.24 -19.16
N GLU A 651 29.39 25.64 -20.37
CA GLU A 651 28.20 25.16 -21.11
C GLU A 651 28.37 23.72 -21.64
N LYS A 652 29.59 23.16 -21.59
CA LYS A 652 29.93 21.89 -22.26
C LYS A 652 30.12 20.71 -21.31
N VAL A 653 30.52 20.95 -20.06
CA VAL A 653 30.64 19.93 -19.01
C VAL A 653 30.30 20.54 -17.66
N ASP A 654 29.31 19.98 -16.96
CA ASP A 654 28.95 20.40 -15.61
C ASP A 654 29.82 19.67 -14.57
N PHE A 655 30.98 20.27 -14.28
CA PHE A 655 31.93 19.75 -13.29
C PHE A 655 31.32 19.55 -11.90
N GLU A 656 30.25 20.26 -11.53
CA GLU A 656 29.59 20.10 -10.22
C GLU A 656 28.76 18.81 -10.19
N ASN A 657 28.06 18.48 -11.29
CA ASN A 657 27.32 17.22 -11.41
C ASN A 657 28.25 16.01 -11.57
N SER A 658 29.47 16.20 -12.09
CA SER A 658 30.47 15.14 -12.20
C SER A 658 31.23 14.86 -10.90
N ALA A 659 31.04 15.69 -9.86
CA ALA A 659 31.73 15.55 -8.57
C ALA A 659 30.89 14.73 -7.57
N VAL A 660 31.54 13.84 -6.82
CA VAL A 660 30.98 13.16 -5.65
C VAL A 660 31.75 13.63 -4.44
N ASP A 661 31.06 14.16 -3.43
CA ASP A 661 31.66 14.80 -2.25
C ASP A 661 32.66 15.93 -2.58
N GLY A 662 32.45 16.63 -3.71
CA GLY A 662 33.28 17.77 -4.14
C GLY A 662 34.53 17.40 -4.94
N GLU A 663 34.74 16.11 -5.24
CA GLU A 663 35.86 15.63 -6.06
C GLU A 663 35.38 14.87 -7.30
N ILE A 664 36.12 15.04 -8.41
CA ILE A 664 36.00 14.28 -9.64
C ILE A 664 37.06 13.17 -9.60
N PHE A 665 36.62 11.92 -9.66
CA PHE A 665 37.48 10.74 -9.61
C PHE A 665 37.90 10.31 -11.02
N PHE A 666 39.15 9.91 -11.18
CA PHE A 666 39.72 9.44 -12.45
C PHE A 666 40.33 8.05 -12.28
N SER A 667 40.08 7.15 -13.24
CA SER A 667 40.72 5.85 -13.34
C SER A 667 41.87 5.85 -14.36
N SER A 668 42.68 4.79 -14.38
CA SER A 668 43.71 4.63 -15.40
C SER A 668 43.07 4.16 -16.71
N ASN A 669 43.52 4.70 -17.84
CA ASN A 669 43.15 4.20 -19.18
C ASN A 669 43.51 2.70 -19.38
N ILE A 670 44.40 2.16 -18.54
CA ILE A 670 44.88 0.78 -18.63
C ILE A 670 44.12 -0.13 -17.66
N ASP A 671 43.74 0.37 -16.49
CA ASP A 671 43.01 -0.37 -15.45
C ASP A 671 41.88 0.49 -14.88
N ALA A 672 40.67 0.21 -15.34
CA ALA A 672 39.46 0.96 -14.96
C ALA A 672 39.03 0.71 -13.51
N SER A 673 39.61 -0.28 -12.81
CA SER A 673 39.22 -0.66 -11.46
C SER A 673 39.89 0.15 -10.35
N ALA A 674 40.96 0.88 -10.66
CA ALA A 674 41.72 1.68 -9.71
C ALA A 674 41.54 3.18 -9.94
N VAL A 675 41.13 3.91 -8.90
CA VAL A 675 41.18 5.37 -8.89
C VAL A 675 42.65 5.79 -8.79
N VAL A 676 43.11 6.61 -9.74
CA VAL A 676 44.50 7.05 -9.86
C VAL A 676 44.69 8.55 -9.66
N ALA A 677 43.62 9.35 -9.73
CA ALA A 677 43.66 10.78 -9.47
C ALA A 677 42.30 11.31 -9.01
N THR A 678 42.32 12.44 -8.28
CA THR A 678 41.15 13.26 -8.02
C THR A 678 41.42 14.72 -8.35
N LEU A 679 40.38 15.43 -8.78
CA LEU A 679 40.40 16.88 -9.01
C LEU A 679 39.13 17.52 -8.44
N THR A 680 39.26 18.68 -7.82
CA THR A 680 38.09 19.53 -7.54
C THR A 680 37.58 20.20 -8.82
N PRO A 681 36.30 20.59 -8.90
CA PRO A 681 35.77 21.37 -10.04
C PRO A 681 36.57 22.65 -10.33
N ALA A 682 37.12 23.29 -9.30
CA ALA A 682 37.98 24.47 -9.44
C ALA A 682 39.33 24.13 -10.11
N GLN A 683 39.94 23.01 -9.72
CA GLN A 683 41.18 22.52 -10.33
C GLN A 683 40.97 22.10 -11.79
N ALA A 684 39.88 21.39 -12.10
CA ALA A 684 39.56 21.00 -13.48
C ALA A 684 39.40 22.22 -14.40
N ARG A 685 38.81 23.32 -13.91
CA ARG A 685 38.68 24.57 -14.65
C ARG A 685 39.99 25.33 -14.85
N SER A 686 41.02 25.04 -14.06
CA SER A 686 42.34 25.68 -14.23
C SER A 686 43.20 25.02 -15.33
N LEU A 687 42.78 23.86 -15.83
CA LEU A 687 43.50 23.11 -16.86
C LEU A 687 43.26 23.65 -18.27
N LEU A 688 44.17 23.30 -19.18
CA LEU A 688 44.10 23.65 -20.60
C LEU A 688 43.13 22.73 -21.33
N LEU A 689 42.15 23.28 -22.04
CA LEU A 689 41.27 22.51 -22.93
C LEU A 689 42.02 22.18 -24.23
N ILE A 690 42.26 20.90 -24.46
CA ILE A 690 43.00 20.40 -25.63
C ILE A 690 42.16 19.51 -26.55
N GLY A 691 40.98 19.06 -26.11
CA GLY A 691 40.07 18.26 -26.93
C GLY A 691 38.61 18.43 -26.52
N GLN A 692 37.71 18.33 -27.48
CA GLN A 692 36.28 18.51 -27.29
C GLN A 692 35.46 17.68 -28.27
N TYR A 693 34.61 16.80 -27.74
CA TYR A 693 33.69 16.01 -28.55
C TYR A 693 32.41 16.82 -28.83
N PRO A 694 32.02 17.06 -30.09
CA PRO A 694 30.84 17.87 -30.40
C PRO A 694 29.51 17.20 -30.03
N ASP A 695 29.46 15.87 -30.16
CA ASP A 695 28.25 15.04 -30.04
C ASP A 695 28.09 14.36 -28.66
N ARG A 696 29.05 14.58 -27.75
CA ARG A 696 29.06 14.05 -26.38
C ARG A 696 29.53 15.16 -25.43
N ASP A 697 28.98 15.23 -24.21
CA ASP A 697 29.47 16.16 -23.18
C ASP A 697 30.82 15.65 -22.61
N SER A 698 31.84 15.58 -23.47
CA SER A 698 33.16 15.05 -23.15
C SER A 698 34.27 16.00 -23.59
N ILE A 699 35.27 16.16 -22.72
CA ILE A 699 36.40 17.08 -22.92
C ILE A 699 37.71 16.43 -22.50
N LEU A 700 38.80 16.85 -23.15
CA LEU A 700 40.16 16.48 -22.80
C LEU A 700 40.90 17.70 -22.25
N LEU A 701 41.39 17.57 -21.03
CA LEU A 701 42.07 18.61 -20.26
C LEU A 701 43.54 18.25 -20.05
N TYR A 702 44.41 19.26 -20.06
CA TYR A 702 45.84 19.09 -19.88
C TYR A 702 46.41 20.02 -18.80
N ASP A 703 47.23 19.46 -17.93
CA ASP A 703 47.99 20.17 -16.89
C ASP A 703 49.34 20.65 -17.43
N ALA A 704 49.33 21.90 -17.89
CA ALA A 704 50.52 22.63 -18.33
C ALA A 704 51.32 23.25 -17.17
N GLY A 705 50.94 22.99 -15.91
CA GLY A 705 51.64 23.49 -14.73
C GLY A 705 53.06 22.95 -14.61
N THR A 706 53.95 23.79 -14.06
CA THR A 706 55.34 23.39 -13.75
C THR A 706 55.40 22.24 -12.76
N SER A 707 54.40 22.16 -11.86
CA SER A 707 54.18 21.06 -10.93
C SER A 707 52.79 20.46 -11.20
N PRO A 708 52.68 19.19 -11.61
CA PRO A 708 51.39 18.54 -11.84
C PRO A 708 50.51 18.51 -10.59
N LEU A 709 49.20 18.68 -10.74
CA LEU A 709 48.22 18.58 -9.66
C LEU A 709 48.17 17.18 -9.05
N ASN A 710 48.36 16.14 -9.86
CA ASN A 710 48.54 14.76 -9.41
C ASN A 710 49.90 14.23 -9.89
N ALA A 711 50.64 13.56 -9.00
CA ALA A 711 52.00 13.12 -9.29
C ALA A 711 52.07 12.21 -10.53
N GLY A 712 52.78 12.67 -11.57
CA GLY A 712 53.00 11.91 -12.79
C GLY A 712 51.80 11.83 -13.73
N LEU A 713 50.73 12.61 -13.53
CA LEU A 713 49.56 12.68 -14.39
C LEU A 713 49.37 14.10 -14.93
N ARG A 714 49.13 14.23 -16.23
CA ARG A 714 49.00 15.54 -16.91
C ARG A 714 47.83 15.62 -17.87
N CYS A 715 47.26 14.51 -18.31
CA CYS A 715 46.13 14.52 -19.24
C CYS A 715 44.92 13.87 -18.58
N TYR A 716 43.76 14.53 -18.65
CA TYR A 716 42.52 14.15 -17.99
C TYR A 716 41.37 14.17 -18.98
N HIS A 717 40.73 13.02 -19.18
CA HIS A 717 39.56 12.88 -20.03
C HIS A 717 38.33 12.75 -19.15
N ILE A 718 37.36 13.65 -19.36
CA ILE A 718 36.08 13.62 -18.66
C ILE A 718 35.02 13.19 -19.69
N ASP A 719 34.33 12.10 -19.42
CA ASP A 719 33.26 11.54 -20.25
C ASP A 719 32.11 11.07 -19.34
N GLN A 720 30.88 11.03 -19.85
CA GLN A 720 29.69 10.66 -19.09
C GLN A 720 29.73 9.17 -18.68
N GLY A 721 30.42 8.88 -17.58
CA GLY A 721 30.45 7.55 -16.94
C GLY A 721 31.84 6.93 -16.78
N ASP A 722 32.88 7.45 -17.44
CA ASP A 722 34.25 6.94 -17.33
C ASP A 722 35.28 8.07 -17.47
N ASN A 723 35.69 8.65 -16.34
CA ASN A 723 36.74 9.66 -16.28
C ASN A 723 38.10 8.97 -16.22
N THR A 724 39.04 9.34 -17.09
CA THR A 724 40.37 8.72 -17.13
C THR A 724 41.50 9.73 -17.06
N ALA A 725 42.65 9.31 -16.52
CA ALA A 725 43.85 10.12 -16.45
C ALA A 725 45.08 9.37 -17.00
N SER A 726 46.01 10.11 -17.60
CA SER A 726 47.30 9.60 -18.11
C SER A 726 48.46 10.56 -17.83
N ALA A 727 49.69 10.05 -17.94
CA ALA A 727 50.91 10.81 -17.68
C ALA A 727 51.15 11.96 -18.66
N GLY A 728 50.50 11.93 -19.81
CA GLY A 728 50.58 12.94 -20.87
C GLY A 728 49.68 12.57 -22.05
N LEU A 729 49.69 13.44 -23.06
CA LEU A 729 48.94 13.28 -24.31
C LEU A 729 49.47 12.07 -25.09
N ARG A 730 50.79 11.87 -25.13
CA ARG A 730 51.39 10.68 -25.76
C ARG A 730 50.83 9.37 -25.21
N GLN A 731 50.76 9.22 -23.88
CA GLN A 731 50.23 7.99 -23.27
C GLN A 731 48.72 7.82 -23.48
N TRP A 732 47.98 8.94 -23.55
CA TRP A 732 46.57 8.93 -23.92
C TRP A 732 46.39 8.40 -25.35
N LEU A 733 47.19 8.89 -26.31
CA LEU A 733 47.21 8.40 -27.70
C LEU A 733 47.60 6.92 -27.81
N GLU A 734 48.58 6.47 -27.03
CA GLU A 734 48.94 5.06 -26.97
C GLU A 734 47.76 4.20 -26.50
N SER A 735 47.02 4.66 -25.50
CA SER A 735 45.85 3.97 -24.98
C SER A 735 44.70 3.97 -26.00
N ALA A 736 44.47 5.10 -26.69
CA ALA A 736 43.50 5.19 -27.78
C ALA A 736 43.84 4.21 -28.92
N TRP A 737 45.10 4.14 -29.35
CA TRP A 737 45.55 3.19 -30.38
C TRP A 737 45.36 1.73 -29.94
N VAL A 738 45.71 1.39 -28.69
CA VAL A 738 45.50 0.03 -28.15
C VAL A 738 44.02 -0.34 -28.17
N MET A 739 43.14 0.57 -27.77
CA MET A 739 41.69 0.34 -27.80
C MET A 739 41.18 0.11 -29.23
N MET A 740 41.62 0.91 -30.20
CA MET A 740 41.21 0.74 -31.60
C MET A 740 41.73 -0.57 -32.21
N GLN A 741 42.97 -0.96 -31.88
CA GLN A 741 43.55 -2.24 -32.31
C GLN A 741 42.82 -3.43 -31.68
N LEU A 742 42.42 -3.34 -30.41
CA LEU A 742 41.61 -4.37 -29.76
C LEU A 742 40.26 -4.53 -30.45
N VAL A 743 39.60 -3.42 -30.80
CA VAL A 743 38.31 -3.45 -31.53
C VAL A 743 38.47 -4.04 -32.93
N ASP A 744 39.49 -3.63 -33.70
CA ASP A 744 39.77 -4.16 -35.04
C ASP A 744 40.12 -5.67 -34.99
N GLU A 745 41.00 -6.09 -34.09
CA GLU A 745 41.36 -7.51 -33.91
C GLU A 745 40.16 -8.37 -33.46
N MET A 746 39.24 -7.82 -32.65
CA MET A 746 37.98 -8.49 -32.30
C MET A 746 37.04 -8.59 -33.50
N SER A 747 36.89 -7.53 -34.29
CA SER A 747 36.01 -7.49 -35.46
C SER A 747 36.44 -8.52 -36.53
N ARG A 748 37.74 -8.64 -36.80
CA ARG A 748 38.33 -9.61 -37.75
C ARG A 748 38.21 -11.06 -37.30
N ARG A 749 38.11 -11.28 -35.98
CA ARG A 749 37.92 -12.62 -35.38
C ARG A 749 36.45 -13.03 -35.28
N HIS A 750 35.51 -12.09 -35.30
CA HIS A 750 34.06 -12.38 -35.38
C HIS A 750 33.59 -12.68 -36.81
N THR A 751 34.31 -12.23 -37.83
CA THR A 751 34.01 -12.46 -39.25
C THR A 751 34.66 -13.71 -39.84
N ARG A 752 35.46 -14.45 -39.07
CA ARG A 752 36.06 -15.75 -39.41
C ARG A 752 35.52 -16.85 -38.53
#